data_AF-A0AAX3TF32-F1
#
_entry.id   AF-A0AAX3TF32-F1
#
_cell.length_a   1.000
_cell.length_b   1.000
_cell.length_c   1.000
_cell.angle_alpha   90.00
_cell.angle_beta   90.00
_cell.angle_gamma   90.00
#
_symmetry.space_group_name_H-M   'P 1'
#
loop_
_entity.id
_entity.type
_entity.pdbx_description
1 polymer ?
#
loop_
_entity_poly.entity_id
_entity_poly.type
_entity_poly.pdbx_seq_one_letter_code
_entity_poly.pdbx_strand_id
1 'polypeptide(L)'
;MKKLLRVLAIFGFATMTTGSVIACTKQKPQPKKPDQSDTSDSNTDTSDNNTDTSDSNTDNSGDEPVEEVIDPNSRPDSDDNEADDNDINDNASQIRQKNDLIQQFNSEIRDVYNETIRPYINSRTAILSRRTDDSEDFFARQNFSKLSKKIDPNKDNDGYQKFYDNLDEKEQSEFNKSLENVLDISTAIDKFKQKLNKLGTDKYRILLNGFNDNNWIKGIKFRFDDSKMKFFENKDSFDSTIKLVIDFSYQYKDTVDQVKNETISNELVINVSSEEVVIDLLKNIKKLWSNLLLSNDDLLKVDFETLKKASKDLTVQDLLTASTNSYKSAISKHNEELSEKIKDKILEKLIKSSGNEVVKNFKISYKDDQEKIDSEKSHTKLKIGALEQETLDDNGNSVFSGLVTAYKQLHLYFGEVKTNEKIDLLETKKGNGQLVEELLDPWIAKMQNYKDQFKQTLLDTYSEFNESTDKLEEQFKNSDIFKNMYKTVTSIENFELQGLRLTLASGFVHDLGNISFNYAVELDPNDSKLDFDNTKELKEKTYKQSSIFNAYYKGIETLLIQFHKFYGIKKGNPNYPKNDKNQWLVSVTKRLLFNMTGRPENVKTRNNEDFNIWSEWKKYLNGDGKKTAITTDLSEFYSLDFNSDVKKIKEEYLISKIPGVTEFKLFQTQNPKETICLQEQNYESSYLVQVMNKEGKYVYKSIPVPSSKGIVANKSGAERLPLEFGMQTDLFNWKLTSGSFFSYHLTDVTMIGNIEEQADTN
;
A
#
# COMPACT_ATOMS: atom_id res chain seq x y z
N MET A 1 40.15 22.40 -3.47
CA MET A 1 39.47 22.41 -2.15
C MET A 1 38.08 23.08 -2.21
N LYS A 2 37.92 24.41 -2.32
CA LYS A 2 36.58 25.09 -2.24
C LYS A 2 35.48 24.63 -3.22
N LYS A 3 35.78 23.92 -4.31
CA LYS A 3 34.75 23.29 -5.18
C LYS A 3 34.26 21.90 -4.69
N LEU A 4 35.02 21.20 -3.84
CA LEU A 4 34.63 19.86 -3.34
C LEU A 4 33.53 19.95 -2.26
N LEU A 5 33.64 20.92 -1.35
CA LEU A 5 32.62 21.18 -0.32
C LEU A 5 31.25 21.57 -0.89
N ARG A 6 31.17 22.08 -2.14
CA ARG A 6 29.87 22.40 -2.77
C ARG A 6 29.16 21.20 -3.39
N VAL A 7 29.86 20.09 -3.68
CA VAL A 7 29.22 18.84 -4.13
C VAL A 7 28.69 18.06 -2.93
N LEU A 8 29.44 18.02 -1.82
CA LEU A 8 29.01 17.41 -0.56
C LEU A 8 27.89 18.19 0.15
N ALA A 9 27.60 19.44 -0.24
CA ALA A 9 26.54 20.27 0.34
C ALA A 9 25.19 20.19 -0.42
N ILE A 10 25.10 19.37 -1.48
CA ILE A 10 23.87 19.21 -2.30
C ILE A 10 23.24 17.81 -2.11
N PHE A 11 24.00 16.85 -1.57
CA PHE A 11 23.49 15.51 -1.20
C PHE A 11 23.10 15.36 0.29
N GLY A 12 22.95 16.48 1.01
CA GLY A 12 22.39 16.52 2.36
C GLY A 12 20.97 17.08 2.35
N PHE A 13 20.08 16.50 3.16
CA PHE A 13 18.66 16.85 3.30
C PHE A 13 17.71 16.47 2.15
N ALA A 14 17.66 15.16 1.87
CA ALA A 14 16.39 14.45 2.08
C ALA A 14 16.52 13.65 3.39
N THR A 15 15.46 13.50 4.18
CA THR A 15 15.54 13.05 5.57
C THR A 15 15.65 11.52 5.72
N MET A 16 16.86 10.97 5.61
CA MET A 16 17.18 9.68 6.21
C MET A 16 17.39 9.87 7.72
N THR A 17 16.41 9.43 8.52
CA THR A 17 16.58 9.34 9.98
C THR A 17 17.63 8.30 10.33
N THR A 18 18.46 8.58 11.35
CA THR A 18 19.68 7.81 11.63
C THR A 18 19.38 6.44 12.24
N GLY A 19 19.29 5.42 11.38
CA GLY A 19 19.42 4.02 11.77
C GLY A 19 20.76 3.82 12.49
N SER A 20 20.72 3.58 13.80
CA SER A 20 21.92 3.49 14.63
C SER A 20 22.74 2.24 14.28
N VAL A 21 24.05 2.41 14.11
CA VAL A 21 24.98 1.29 13.89
C VAL A 21 25.14 0.51 15.19
N ILE A 22 24.25 -0.48 15.42
CA ILE A 22 24.40 -1.45 16.49
C ILE A 22 25.53 -2.39 16.11
N ALA A 23 26.71 -2.15 16.66
CA ALA A 23 27.83 -3.07 16.55
C ALA A 23 27.48 -4.40 17.25
N CYS A 24 27.54 -5.50 16.50
CA CYS A 24 27.29 -6.85 17.02
C CYS A 24 28.37 -7.26 18.04
N THR A 25 28.16 -6.92 19.31
CA THR A 25 29.00 -7.38 20.42
C THR A 25 28.79 -8.86 20.66
N LYS A 26 29.86 -9.66 20.56
CA LYS A 26 29.83 -11.10 20.83
C LYS A 26 29.52 -11.38 22.31
N GLN A 27 28.25 -11.61 22.66
CA GLN A 27 27.90 -12.17 23.96
C GLN A 27 28.40 -13.62 24.04
N LYS A 28 29.08 -13.96 25.14
CA LYS A 28 29.50 -15.33 25.44
C LYS A 28 28.30 -16.13 25.99
N PRO A 29 28.19 -17.43 25.69
CA PRO A 29 27.23 -18.28 26.37
C PRO A 29 27.60 -18.47 27.85
N GLN A 30 26.60 -18.46 28.73
CA GLN A 30 26.68 -18.93 30.11
C GLN A 30 25.52 -19.89 30.41
N PRO A 31 25.61 -20.73 31.46
CA PRO A 31 25.11 -22.11 31.38
C PRO A 31 23.63 -22.31 31.76
N LYS A 32 23.01 -23.35 31.19
CA LYS A 32 21.71 -23.90 31.63
C LYS A 32 21.83 -24.70 32.93
N LYS A 33 20.84 -24.55 33.83
CA LYS A 33 20.35 -25.54 34.81
C LYS A 33 19.15 -24.94 35.59
N PRO A 34 18.24 -25.74 36.19
CA PRO A 34 17.50 -26.84 35.59
C PRO A 34 15.96 -26.77 35.87
N ASP A 35 15.26 -27.74 35.30
CA ASP A 35 13.92 -28.32 35.58
C ASP A 35 13.11 -27.86 36.82
N GLN A 36 11.81 -27.62 36.61
CA GLN A 36 10.62 -28.21 37.30
C GLN A 36 9.35 -27.43 36.88
N SER A 37 8.14 -28.01 36.78
CA SER A 37 7.67 -29.40 36.96
C SER A 37 6.25 -29.59 36.38
N ASP A 38 5.99 -30.75 35.77
CA ASP A 38 4.72 -31.53 35.80
C ASP A 38 3.39 -30.88 35.31
N THR A 39 2.32 -31.61 34.92
CA THR A 39 2.00 -33.05 35.08
C THR A 39 1.06 -33.54 33.97
N SER A 40 1.01 -34.87 33.74
CA SER A 40 -0.14 -35.67 33.24
C SER A 40 -0.72 -35.41 31.83
N ASP A 41 -1.29 -36.40 31.12
CA ASP A 41 -1.57 -37.79 31.48
C ASP A 41 -1.28 -38.78 30.32
N SER A 42 -1.15 -40.07 30.65
CA SER A 42 -0.93 -41.15 29.69
C SER A 42 -2.23 -41.80 29.21
N ASN A 43 -2.21 -42.44 28.04
CA ASN A 43 -2.45 -43.89 27.95
C ASN A 43 -2.14 -44.46 26.55
N THR A 44 -1.96 -45.78 26.52
CA THR A 44 -1.92 -46.65 25.34
C THR A 44 -3.37 -46.93 24.85
N ASP A 45 -3.68 -47.68 23.78
CA ASP A 45 -2.99 -48.84 23.20
C ASP A 45 -3.43 -49.19 21.75
N THR A 46 -2.88 -50.30 21.26
CA THR A 46 -3.31 -51.23 20.18
C THR A 46 -4.84 -51.36 19.91
N SER A 47 -5.34 -51.81 18.74
CA SER A 47 -4.76 -52.23 17.44
C SER A 47 -5.83 -52.42 16.33
N ASP A 48 -5.39 -52.83 15.13
CA ASP A 48 -6.04 -53.81 14.22
C ASP A 48 -7.08 -53.45 13.10
N ASN A 49 -6.71 -53.94 11.91
CA ASN A 49 -7.50 -54.63 10.87
C ASN A 49 -8.42 -53.89 9.85
N ASN A 50 -7.93 -53.93 8.60
CA ASN A 50 -8.54 -54.50 7.38
C ASN A 50 -10.02 -54.26 7.06
N THR A 51 -10.26 -53.62 5.91
CA THR A 51 -10.82 -54.21 4.66
C THR A 51 -11.11 -53.06 3.69
N ASP A 52 -11.21 -53.19 2.37
CA ASP A 52 -10.61 -54.02 1.30
C ASP A 52 -11.38 -53.58 0.02
N THR A 53 -10.79 -53.74 -1.17
CA THR A 53 -11.51 -53.79 -2.48
C THR A 53 -12.33 -52.55 -2.98
N SER A 54 -12.49 -52.29 -4.29
CA SER A 54 -11.88 -52.89 -5.50
C SER A 54 -12.08 -52.01 -6.75
N ASP A 55 -11.12 -52.11 -7.68
CA ASP A 55 -11.22 -52.23 -9.15
C ASP A 55 -12.13 -51.31 -9.98
N SER A 56 -11.52 -50.67 -11.00
CA SER A 56 -11.59 -51.12 -12.41
C SER A 56 -11.02 -50.04 -13.36
N ASN A 57 -10.52 -50.30 -14.57
CA ASN A 57 -9.80 -51.38 -15.27
C ASN A 57 -9.81 -50.99 -16.78
N THR A 58 -9.06 -51.70 -17.62
CA THR A 58 -8.94 -51.61 -19.11
C THR A 58 -7.89 -50.61 -19.62
N ASP A 59 -6.83 -50.93 -20.40
CA ASP A 59 -6.51 -51.88 -21.51
C ASP A 59 -6.14 -51.01 -22.76
N ASN A 60 -5.34 -51.36 -23.78
CA ASN A 60 -4.41 -52.48 -24.12
C ASN A 60 -3.49 -51.95 -25.29
N SER A 61 -2.51 -52.60 -25.92
CA SER A 61 -1.87 -53.95 -25.85
C SER A 61 -0.55 -53.94 -26.68
N GLY A 62 0.44 -54.76 -26.32
CA GLY A 62 1.51 -55.27 -27.23
C GLY A 62 2.78 -54.40 -27.41
N ASP A 63 3.95 -54.94 -27.74
CA ASP A 63 4.36 -56.35 -27.92
C ASP A 63 5.86 -56.54 -27.57
N GLU A 64 6.25 -57.75 -27.15
CA GLU A 64 7.65 -58.18 -26.92
C GLU A 64 8.25 -58.94 -28.12
N PRO A 65 9.53 -59.36 -28.05
CA PRO A 65 9.75 -60.79 -28.24
C PRO A 65 10.79 -61.46 -27.30
N VAL A 66 10.29 -62.40 -26.49
CA VAL A 66 10.78 -63.79 -26.29
C VAL A 66 12.25 -64.01 -25.85
N GLU A 67 12.41 -64.54 -24.63
CA GLU A 67 13.57 -65.36 -24.22
C GLU A 67 13.39 -66.85 -24.61
N GLU A 68 14.50 -67.58 -24.76
CA GLU A 68 14.52 -69.01 -25.05
C GLU A 68 14.77 -69.84 -23.77
N VAL A 69 13.90 -70.83 -23.49
CA VAL A 69 13.98 -71.69 -22.30
C VAL A 69 14.09 -73.16 -22.70
N ILE A 70 15.09 -73.86 -22.15
CA ILE A 70 15.27 -75.32 -22.31
C ILE A 70 15.43 -75.96 -20.93
N ASP A 71 14.52 -76.87 -20.58
CA ASP A 71 14.66 -77.85 -19.50
C ASP A 71 15.46 -79.07 -20.00
N PRO A 72 16.38 -79.62 -19.19
CA PRO A 72 16.12 -80.99 -18.75
C PRO A 72 16.62 -81.31 -17.34
N ASN A 73 15.80 -82.03 -16.56
CA ASN A 73 16.20 -82.68 -15.32
C ASN A 73 16.23 -84.22 -15.47
N SER A 74 17.38 -84.78 -15.87
CA SER A 74 17.58 -86.24 -15.97
C SER A 74 19.01 -86.69 -15.61
N ARG A 75 19.11 -87.51 -14.55
CA ARG A 75 20.28 -88.27 -14.07
C ARG A 75 20.37 -89.66 -14.74
N PRO A 76 21.42 -90.49 -14.50
CA PRO A 76 22.80 -90.23 -14.04
C PRO A 76 23.86 -90.94 -14.96
N ASP A 77 25.15 -90.96 -14.59
CA ASP A 77 25.89 -92.21 -14.22
C ASP A 77 27.43 -92.05 -14.08
N SER A 78 28.01 -92.91 -13.23
CA SER A 78 29.41 -93.35 -13.07
C SER A 78 30.58 -92.33 -13.06
N ASP A 79 31.24 -92.24 -11.90
CA ASP A 79 32.67 -92.59 -11.65
C ASP A 79 33.67 -92.31 -12.80
N ASP A 80 34.76 -91.56 -12.63
CA ASP A 80 35.84 -91.87 -11.67
C ASP A 80 36.95 -90.77 -11.63
N ASN A 81 37.79 -90.79 -10.58
CA ASN A 81 39.04 -90.02 -10.35
C ASN A 81 39.01 -88.55 -9.84
N GLU A 82 39.97 -88.30 -8.95
CA GLU A 82 40.24 -87.10 -8.13
C GLU A 82 40.94 -85.95 -8.89
N ALA A 83 40.59 -84.69 -8.57
CA ALA A 83 41.53 -83.57 -8.32
C ALA A 83 40.78 -82.29 -7.87
N ASP A 84 41.47 -81.38 -7.19
CA ASP A 84 40.95 -80.08 -6.70
C ASP A 84 40.57 -79.10 -7.83
N ASP A 85 39.36 -78.53 -7.81
CA ASP A 85 39.03 -77.32 -8.62
C ASP A 85 37.87 -76.43 -8.07
N ASN A 86 37.42 -76.65 -6.82
CA ASN A 86 36.23 -75.96 -6.28
C ASN A 86 36.45 -74.50 -5.83
N ASP A 87 37.70 -74.07 -5.59
CA ASP A 87 38.01 -72.80 -4.90
C ASP A 87 37.93 -71.57 -5.85
N ILE A 88 37.90 -71.78 -7.17
CA ILE A 88 37.97 -70.71 -8.18
C ILE A 88 36.59 -70.09 -8.46
N ASN A 89 35.53 -70.89 -8.42
CA ASN A 89 34.21 -70.49 -8.92
C ASN A 89 33.44 -69.59 -7.92
N ASP A 90 33.52 -69.91 -6.61
CA ASP A 90 32.91 -69.09 -5.55
C ASP A 90 33.58 -67.71 -5.44
N ASN A 91 34.92 -67.64 -5.59
CA ASN A 91 35.66 -66.39 -5.69
C ASN A 91 35.14 -65.51 -6.83
N ALA A 92 34.92 -66.08 -8.03
CA ALA A 92 34.39 -65.34 -9.17
C ALA A 92 32.97 -64.78 -8.92
N SER A 93 32.12 -65.52 -8.20
CA SER A 93 30.78 -65.07 -7.79
C SER A 93 30.84 -63.90 -6.80
N GLN A 94 31.63 -64.04 -5.73
CA GLN A 94 31.80 -63.02 -4.70
C GLN A 94 32.42 -61.72 -5.26
N ILE A 95 33.39 -61.83 -6.18
CA ILE A 95 33.99 -60.69 -6.88
C ILE A 95 32.96 -59.92 -7.72
N ARG A 96 32.01 -60.61 -8.39
CA ARG A 96 30.91 -59.96 -9.12
C ARG A 96 29.98 -59.20 -8.18
N GLN A 97 29.44 -59.86 -7.15
CA GLN A 97 28.54 -59.23 -6.17
C GLN A 97 29.17 -58.00 -5.49
N LYS A 98 30.48 -58.08 -5.15
CA LYS A 98 31.23 -56.97 -4.55
C LYS A 98 31.50 -55.84 -5.55
N ASN A 99 31.71 -56.13 -6.84
CA ASN A 99 31.76 -55.12 -7.90
C ASN A 99 30.41 -54.41 -8.10
N ASP A 100 29.30 -55.13 -8.11
CA ASP A 100 27.96 -54.55 -8.30
C ASP A 100 27.61 -53.62 -7.12
N LEU A 101 27.95 -54.04 -5.89
CA LEU A 101 27.83 -53.21 -4.68
C LEU A 101 28.71 -51.95 -4.75
N ILE A 102 29.92 -52.03 -5.32
CA ILE A 102 30.80 -50.88 -5.56
C ILE A 102 30.19 -49.92 -6.59
N GLN A 103 29.55 -50.42 -7.66
CA GLN A 103 28.87 -49.58 -8.65
C GLN A 103 27.67 -48.85 -8.04
N GLN A 104 26.83 -49.55 -7.26
CA GLN A 104 25.70 -48.95 -6.54
C GLN A 104 26.17 -47.87 -5.57
N PHE A 105 27.20 -48.17 -4.76
CA PHE A 105 27.82 -47.19 -3.85
C PHE A 105 28.33 -45.96 -4.59
N ASN A 106 29.12 -46.14 -5.65
CA ASN A 106 29.68 -45.02 -6.42
C ASN A 106 28.61 -44.18 -7.14
N SER A 107 27.45 -44.75 -7.50
CA SER A 107 26.30 -43.98 -8.00
C SER A 107 25.66 -43.17 -6.87
N GLU A 108 25.24 -43.82 -5.79
CA GLU A 108 24.53 -43.17 -4.68
C GLU A 108 25.37 -42.04 -4.04
N ILE A 109 26.70 -42.21 -3.97
CA ILE A 109 27.65 -41.16 -3.56
C ILE A 109 27.65 -39.96 -4.54
N ARG A 110 27.58 -40.20 -5.85
CA ARG A 110 27.47 -39.14 -6.87
C ARG A 110 26.11 -38.45 -6.83
N ASP A 111 25.04 -39.19 -6.60
CA ASP A 111 23.69 -38.66 -6.55
C ASP A 111 23.51 -37.77 -5.31
N VAL A 112 23.94 -38.23 -4.13
CA VAL A 112 23.94 -37.41 -2.91
C VAL A 112 24.89 -36.21 -3.00
N TYR A 113 26.03 -36.33 -3.67
CA TYR A 113 26.91 -35.18 -3.96
C TYR A 113 26.23 -34.12 -4.83
N ASN A 114 25.52 -34.55 -5.88
CA ASN A 114 24.77 -33.67 -6.78
C ASN A 114 23.52 -33.07 -6.11
N GLU A 115 22.89 -33.74 -5.15
CA GLU A 115 21.79 -33.18 -4.37
C GLU A 115 22.24 -32.19 -3.26
N THR A 116 23.41 -32.39 -2.66
CA THR A 116 23.80 -31.67 -1.44
C THR A 116 24.97 -30.69 -1.63
N ILE A 117 26.18 -31.20 -1.87
CA ILE A 117 27.41 -30.39 -1.93
C ILE A 117 27.37 -29.43 -3.12
N ARG A 118 27.11 -29.97 -4.32
CA ARG A 118 27.17 -29.21 -5.57
C ARG A 118 26.23 -27.99 -5.58
N PRO A 119 24.92 -28.11 -5.31
CA PRO A 119 24.02 -26.95 -5.28
C PRO A 119 24.31 -26.02 -4.10
N TYR A 120 24.76 -26.52 -2.95
CA TYR A 120 25.09 -25.67 -1.81
C TYR A 120 26.28 -24.76 -2.11
N ILE A 121 27.39 -25.32 -2.60
CA ILE A 121 28.57 -24.56 -2.99
C ILE A 121 28.25 -23.63 -4.17
N ASN A 122 27.57 -24.12 -5.21
CA ASN A 122 27.19 -23.28 -6.36
C ASN A 122 26.37 -22.05 -5.95
N SER A 123 25.46 -22.17 -4.98
CA SER A 123 24.68 -21.02 -4.50
C SER A 123 25.52 -19.91 -3.83
N ARG A 124 26.73 -20.26 -3.37
CA ARG A 124 27.66 -19.38 -2.65
C ARG A 124 28.74 -18.75 -3.54
N THR A 125 28.80 -19.07 -4.84
CA THR A 125 29.85 -18.56 -5.72
C THR A 125 29.64 -17.12 -6.21
N ALA A 126 28.49 -16.50 -5.89
CA ALA A 126 28.26 -15.07 -6.07
C ALA A 126 28.72 -14.30 -4.82
N ILE A 127 29.66 -13.37 -4.99
CA ILE A 127 30.31 -12.60 -3.92
C ILE A 127 30.17 -11.10 -4.22
N LEU A 128 29.81 -10.31 -3.21
CA LEU A 128 29.86 -8.85 -3.30
C LEU A 128 31.04 -8.31 -2.47
N SER A 129 32.04 -7.76 -3.15
CA SER A 129 33.17 -7.09 -2.52
C SER A 129 32.72 -5.75 -1.95
N ARG A 130 32.89 -5.59 -0.64
CA ARG A 130 32.65 -4.32 0.05
C ARG A 130 33.70 -3.28 -0.33
N ARG A 131 33.35 -1.99 -0.25
CA ARG A 131 34.26 -0.86 -0.51
C ARG A 131 35.30 -0.61 0.60
N THR A 132 35.25 -1.35 1.70
CA THR A 132 36.23 -1.27 2.79
C THR A 132 37.55 -1.93 2.39
N ASP A 133 38.67 -1.23 2.58
CA ASP A 133 40.04 -1.73 2.34
C ASP A 133 40.48 -2.73 3.44
N ASP A 134 39.69 -3.78 3.66
CA ASP A 134 39.99 -4.82 4.63
C ASP A 134 41.00 -5.82 4.03
N SER A 135 42.27 -5.69 4.42
CA SER A 135 43.37 -6.38 3.77
C SER A 135 43.38 -7.91 3.94
N GLU A 136 42.55 -8.44 4.84
CA GLU A 136 42.40 -9.87 5.10
C GLU A 136 41.39 -10.55 4.15
N ASP A 137 40.60 -9.80 3.37
CA ASP A 137 39.73 -10.36 2.32
C ASP A 137 40.44 -10.42 0.96
N PHE A 138 40.71 -11.62 0.47
CA PHE A 138 41.25 -11.80 -0.88
C PHE A 138 40.34 -11.23 -1.98
N PHE A 139 39.02 -11.25 -1.77
CA PHE A 139 38.04 -10.79 -2.75
C PHE A 139 37.89 -9.26 -2.81
N ALA A 140 38.62 -8.51 -1.97
CA ALA A 140 38.67 -7.05 -2.01
C ALA A 140 39.28 -6.52 -3.32
N ARG A 141 38.69 -5.45 -3.89
CA ARG A 141 39.14 -4.76 -5.12
C ARG A 141 40.66 -4.64 -5.23
N GLN A 142 41.32 -4.13 -4.19
CA GLN A 142 42.75 -3.86 -4.21
C GLN A 142 43.59 -5.10 -4.52
N ASN A 143 43.17 -6.29 -4.07
CA ASN A 143 43.95 -7.51 -4.21
C ASN A 143 43.87 -8.01 -5.66
N PHE A 144 42.68 -7.98 -6.28
CA PHE A 144 42.55 -8.15 -7.73
C PHE A 144 43.34 -7.10 -8.54
N SER A 145 43.26 -5.81 -8.20
CA SER A 145 44.01 -4.74 -8.87
C SER A 145 45.54 -4.77 -8.69
N LYS A 146 46.06 -5.55 -7.71
CA LYS A 146 47.49 -5.87 -7.57
C LYS A 146 47.81 -7.09 -8.43
N LEU A 147 47.04 -8.16 -8.29
CA LEU A 147 47.20 -9.44 -8.96
C LEU A 147 47.17 -9.30 -10.49
N SER A 148 46.24 -8.51 -11.04
CA SER A 148 46.14 -8.22 -12.48
C SER A 148 47.32 -7.44 -13.05
N LYS A 149 48.28 -7.01 -12.23
CA LYS A 149 49.57 -6.40 -12.62
C LYS A 149 50.76 -7.34 -12.44
N LYS A 150 50.59 -8.49 -11.76
CA LYS A 150 51.60 -9.55 -11.63
C LYS A 150 51.53 -10.54 -12.79
N ILE A 151 50.32 -10.87 -13.24
CA ILE A 151 50.05 -11.93 -14.23
C ILE A 151 50.50 -11.51 -15.65
N ASP A 152 51.00 -12.48 -16.42
CA ASP A 152 51.32 -12.34 -17.86
C ASP A 152 50.10 -11.79 -18.66
N PRO A 153 50.24 -10.71 -19.46
CA PRO A 153 49.18 -10.20 -20.32
C PRO A 153 48.62 -11.19 -21.36
N ASN A 154 49.28 -12.33 -21.62
CA ASN A 154 48.78 -13.40 -22.48
C ASN A 154 47.48 -14.02 -21.90
N LYS A 155 46.35 -13.70 -22.52
CA LYS A 155 45.03 -14.28 -22.22
C LYS A 155 44.75 -15.48 -23.12
N ASP A 156 43.94 -16.42 -22.66
CA ASP A 156 43.32 -17.40 -23.56
C ASP A 156 42.22 -16.75 -24.43
N ASN A 157 41.71 -17.50 -25.42
CA ASN A 157 40.71 -17.01 -26.38
C ASN A 157 39.44 -16.46 -25.73
N ASP A 158 39.06 -16.96 -24.55
CA ASP A 158 37.90 -16.48 -23.80
C ASP A 158 38.21 -15.21 -22.99
N GLY A 159 39.49 -14.88 -22.80
CA GLY A 159 39.98 -13.74 -22.03
C GLY A 159 40.37 -14.06 -20.57
N TYR A 160 40.48 -15.33 -20.20
CA TYR A 160 40.96 -15.78 -18.88
C TYR A 160 42.49 -15.87 -18.83
N GLN A 161 43.06 -15.81 -17.62
CA GLN A 161 44.50 -15.95 -17.34
C GLN A 161 44.72 -16.86 -16.12
N LYS A 162 45.77 -17.71 -16.12
CA LYS A 162 46.20 -18.42 -14.89
C LYS A 162 46.75 -17.42 -13.88
N PHE A 163 46.47 -17.60 -12.59
CA PHE A 163 46.84 -16.61 -11.56
C PHE A 163 47.53 -17.16 -10.31
N TYR A 164 47.16 -18.34 -9.82
CA TYR A 164 47.58 -18.82 -8.49
C TYR A 164 49.11 -18.89 -8.32
N ASP A 165 49.83 -19.29 -9.37
CA ASP A 165 51.30 -19.36 -9.38
C ASP A 165 52.00 -17.98 -9.26
N ASN A 166 51.24 -16.87 -9.38
CA ASN A 166 51.72 -15.49 -9.22
C ASN A 166 51.37 -14.92 -7.82
N LEU A 167 50.73 -15.71 -6.96
CA LEU A 167 50.48 -15.39 -5.56
C LEU A 167 51.64 -15.89 -4.70
N ASP A 168 52.09 -15.07 -3.74
CA ASP A 168 53.05 -15.52 -2.73
C ASP A 168 52.40 -16.46 -1.69
N GLU A 169 53.21 -17.15 -0.86
CA GLU A 169 52.72 -18.12 0.13
C GLU A 169 51.65 -17.53 1.08
N LYS A 170 51.73 -16.22 1.38
CA LYS A 170 50.77 -15.54 2.22
C LYS A 170 49.47 -15.27 1.44
N GLU A 171 49.58 -14.69 0.25
CA GLU A 171 48.43 -14.43 -0.62
C GLU A 171 47.67 -15.72 -0.99
N GLN A 172 48.37 -16.84 -1.22
CA GLN A 172 47.78 -18.17 -1.40
C GLN A 172 47.04 -18.64 -0.14
N SER A 173 47.64 -18.46 1.05
CA SER A 173 46.99 -18.82 2.32
C SER A 173 45.74 -18.00 2.60
N GLU A 174 45.74 -16.71 2.22
CA GLU A 174 44.59 -15.81 2.34
C GLU A 174 43.49 -16.19 1.34
N PHE A 175 43.82 -16.45 0.06
CA PHE A 175 42.85 -16.94 -0.93
C PHE A 175 42.16 -18.23 -0.49
N ASN A 176 42.92 -19.21 -0.01
CA ASN A 176 42.39 -20.51 0.38
C ASN A 176 41.43 -20.40 1.58
N LYS A 177 41.76 -19.58 2.58
CA LYS A 177 40.86 -19.26 3.70
C LYS A 177 39.61 -18.52 3.24
N SER A 178 39.74 -17.55 2.33
CA SER A 178 38.59 -16.81 1.77
C SER A 178 37.64 -17.76 1.02
N LEU A 179 38.16 -18.70 0.24
CA LEU A 179 37.37 -19.75 -0.42
C LEU A 179 36.64 -20.65 0.58
N GLU A 180 37.34 -21.21 1.56
CA GLU A 180 36.75 -22.11 2.56
C GLU A 180 35.62 -21.42 3.36
N ASN A 181 35.84 -20.17 3.77
CA ASN A 181 34.88 -19.38 4.53
C ASN A 181 33.63 -19.01 3.70
N VAL A 182 33.80 -18.53 2.46
CA VAL A 182 32.67 -18.09 1.63
C VAL A 182 31.84 -19.26 1.10
N LEU A 183 32.51 -20.34 0.68
CA LEU A 183 31.85 -21.54 0.15
C LEU A 183 31.32 -22.48 1.25
N ASP A 184 31.75 -22.30 2.51
CA ASP A 184 31.23 -23.01 3.69
C ASP A 184 31.30 -24.53 3.54
N ILE A 185 32.53 -24.98 3.23
CA ILE A 185 32.87 -26.36 2.85
C ILE A 185 32.51 -27.38 3.94
N SER A 186 32.65 -27.01 5.22
CA SER A 186 32.25 -27.83 6.37
C SER A 186 30.76 -28.14 6.34
N THR A 187 29.91 -27.11 6.22
CA THR A 187 28.45 -27.28 6.15
C THR A 187 28.02 -28.03 4.89
N ALA A 188 28.74 -27.90 3.77
CA ALA A 188 28.51 -28.70 2.57
C ALA A 188 28.71 -30.21 2.85
N ILE A 189 29.84 -30.56 3.47
CA ILE A 189 30.20 -31.94 3.83
C ILE A 189 29.26 -32.51 4.89
N ASP A 190 28.82 -31.72 5.87
CA ASP A 190 27.92 -32.20 6.92
C ASP A 190 26.48 -32.41 6.41
N LYS A 191 26.00 -31.61 5.45
CA LYS A 191 24.75 -31.89 4.72
C LYS A 191 24.81 -33.20 3.93
N PHE A 192 25.94 -33.48 3.28
CA PHE A 192 26.19 -34.73 2.57
C PHE A 192 26.14 -35.94 3.52
N LYS A 193 26.85 -35.89 4.66
CA LYS A 193 26.77 -36.91 5.72
C LYS A 193 25.33 -37.11 6.21
N GLN A 194 24.58 -36.03 6.45
CA GLN A 194 23.19 -36.11 6.90
C GLN A 194 22.25 -36.77 5.89
N LYS A 195 22.42 -36.51 4.58
CA LYS A 195 21.63 -37.19 3.53
C LYS A 195 22.00 -38.67 3.42
N LEU A 196 23.29 -39.02 3.49
CA LEU A 196 23.74 -40.42 3.48
C LEU A 196 23.22 -41.22 4.68
N ASN A 197 23.30 -40.66 5.89
CA ASN A 197 22.80 -41.33 7.10
C ASN A 197 21.29 -41.64 7.00
N LYS A 198 20.51 -40.82 6.26
CA LYS A 198 19.08 -41.08 5.99
C LYS A 198 18.82 -42.17 4.94
N LEU A 199 19.81 -42.54 4.13
CA LEU A 199 19.69 -43.56 3.08
C LEU A 199 20.19 -44.96 3.53
N GLY A 200 20.70 -45.07 4.76
CA GLY A 200 21.18 -46.32 5.36
C GLY A 200 22.49 -46.81 4.74
N THR A 201 23.63 -46.34 5.27
CA THR A 201 24.96 -46.75 4.81
C THR A 201 25.36 -48.17 5.21
N ASP A 202 24.62 -48.82 6.11
CA ASP A 202 24.89 -50.20 6.58
C ASP A 202 24.91 -51.24 5.44
N LYS A 203 24.15 -51.01 4.36
CA LYS A 203 24.18 -51.85 3.14
C LYS A 203 25.57 -51.92 2.48
N TYR A 204 26.42 -50.92 2.73
CA TYR A 204 27.81 -50.85 2.23
C TYR A 204 28.87 -51.25 3.28
N ARG A 205 28.47 -51.80 4.43
CA ARG A 205 29.36 -52.13 5.56
C ARG A 205 30.55 -53.03 5.16
N ILE A 206 30.41 -53.88 4.13
CA ILE A 206 31.51 -54.69 3.59
C ILE A 206 32.59 -53.80 2.96
N LEU A 207 32.19 -52.86 2.09
CA LEU A 207 33.09 -51.90 1.44
C LEU A 207 33.69 -50.89 2.41
N LEU A 208 32.97 -50.57 3.49
CA LEU A 208 33.37 -49.58 4.49
C LEU A 208 34.08 -50.19 5.72
N ASN A 209 34.33 -51.50 5.73
CA ASN A 209 34.86 -52.23 6.88
C ASN A 209 36.27 -51.76 7.31
N GLY A 210 36.36 -51.06 8.44
CA GLY A 210 37.59 -50.48 8.99
C GLY A 210 37.66 -48.95 8.91
N PHE A 211 36.68 -48.27 8.28
CA PHE A 211 36.59 -46.81 8.24
C PHE A 211 35.55 -46.29 9.23
N ASN A 212 35.87 -46.31 10.53
CA ASN A 212 34.99 -45.82 11.60
C ASN A 212 34.57 -44.35 11.37
N ASP A 213 33.42 -43.95 11.93
CA ASP A 213 32.98 -42.55 12.08
C ASP A 213 33.05 -41.68 10.81
N ASN A 214 32.70 -42.27 9.66
CA ASN A 214 32.74 -41.62 8.33
C ASN A 214 34.14 -41.15 7.88
N ASN A 215 35.23 -41.69 8.43
CA ASN A 215 36.61 -41.47 7.95
C ASN A 215 36.89 -42.03 6.54
N TRP A 216 35.89 -42.62 5.88
CA TRP A 216 35.92 -42.94 4.46
C TRP A 216 35.62 -41.73 3.56
N ILE A 217 35.06 -40.64 4.10
CA ILE A 217 34.92 -39.35 3.41
C ILE A 217 36.19 -38.52 3.66
N LYS A 218 36.97 -38.22 2.62
CA LYS A 218 38.20 -37.40 2.73
C LYS A 218 37.94 -35.90 2.60
N GLY A 219 36.71 -35.51 2.29
CA GLY A 219 36.29 -34.11 2.17
C GLY A 219 36.53 -33.52 0.79
N ILE A 220 36.63 -32.20 0.72
CA ILE A 220 36.81 -31.43 -0.52
C ILE A 220 38.21 -30.82 -0.53
N LYS A 221 38.86 -30.85 -1.70
CA LYS A 221 40.07 -30.06 -1.99
C LYS A 221 39.83 -29.14 -3.17
N PHE A 222 40.50 -28.00 -3.18
CA PHE A 222 40.59 -27.12 -4.34
C PHE A 222 41.82 -27.50 -5.18
N ARG A 223 41.70 -27.47 -6.50
CA ARG A 223 42.80 -27.72 -7.44
C ARG A 223 43.15 -26.40 -8.13
N PHE A 224 44.37 -25.91 -7.89
CA PHE A 224 44.78 -24.54 -8.24
C PHE A 224 45.63 -24.44 -9.51
N ASP A 225 46.28 -25.54 -9.90
CA ASP A 225 47.23 -25.63 -11.01
C ASP A 225 46.64 -25.13 -12.34
N ASP A 226 45.33 -25.36 -12.55
CA ASP A 226 44.56 -24.89 -13.71
C ASP A 226 43.54 -23.78 -13.37
N SER A 227 43.65 -23.17 -12.19
CA SER A 227 42.77 -22.06 -11.80
C SER A 227 43.04 -20.82 -12.66
N LYS A 228 41.96 -20.17 -13.09
CA LYS A 228 42.00 -19.01 -13.97
C LYS A 228 41.13 -17.88 -13.46
N MET A 229 41.48 -16.65 -13.80
CA MET A 229 40.66 -15.48 -13.50
C MET A 229 40.44 -14.58 -14.72
N LYS A 230 39.35 -13.82 -14.65
CA LYS A 230 39.08 -12.58 -15.38
C LYS A 230 38.97 -11.45 -14.37
N PHE A 231 39.41 -10.26 -14.75
CA PHE A 231 39.22 -9.04 -13.97
C PHE A 231 38.99 -7.87 -14.92
N PHE A 232 37.95 -7.09 -14.63
CA PHE A 232 37.58 -5.87 -15.34
C PHE A 232 37.38 -4.76 -14.31
N GLU A 233 38.17 -3.70 -14.41
CA GLU A 233 38.15 -2.58 -13.47
C GLU A 233 37.80 -1.27 -14.20
N ASN A 234 36.74 -0.63 -13.73
CA ASN A 234 36.40 0.75 -14.03
C ASN A 234 36.68 1.63 -12.80
N LYS A 235 36.58 2.95 -12.94
CA LYS A 235 36.99 3.93 -11.93
C LYS A 235 36.52 3.61 -10.50
N ASP A 236 35.22 3.34 -10.33
CA ASP A 236 34.59 3.11 -9.02
C ASP A 236 33.90 1.73 -8.91
N SER A 237 34.03 0.87 -9.94
CA SER A 237 33.36 -0.45 -10.02
C SER A 237 34.28 -1.50 -10.65
N PHE A 238 34.13 -2.77 -10.24
CA PHE A 238 34.87 -3.89 -10.83
C PHE A 238 34.02 -5.16 -10.87
N ASP A 239 34.36 -6.04 -11.81
CA ASP A 239 33.88 -7.41 -11.91
C ASP A 239 35.06 -8.38 -12.06
N SER A 240 35.01 -9.52 -11.37
CA SER A 240 35.97 -10.60 -11.49
C SER A 240 35.25 -11.95 -11.60
N THR A 241 35.79 -12.86 -12.41
CA THR A 241 35.31 -14.24 -12.52
C THR A 241 36.49 -15.19 -12.35
N ILE A 242 36.45 -16.04 -11.33
CA ILE A 242 37.44 -17.09 -11.07
C ILE A 242 36.85 -18.44 -11.48
N LYS A 243 37.61 -19.21 -12.27
CA LYS A 243 37.39 -20.63 -12.56
C LYS A 243 38.37 -21.45 -11.71
N LEU A 244 37.85 -22.45 -10.99
CA LEU A 244 38.66 -23.42 -10.23
C LEU A 244 37.95 -24.78 -10.18
N VAL A 245 38.67 -25.86 -9.90
CA VAL A 245 38.07 -27.19 -9.74
C VAL A 245 38.05 -27.57 -8.26
N ILE A 246 36.91 -28.09 -7.79
CA ILE A 246 36.82 -28.82 -6.52
C ILE A 246 36.86 -30.32 -6.78
N ASP A 247 37.56 -31.02 -5.89
CA ASP A 247 37.69 -32.47 -5.85
C ASP A 247 37.12 -33.00 -4.52
N PHE A 248 35.91 -33.54 -4.56
CA PHE A 248 35.34 -34.29 -3.44
C PHE A 248 35.89 -35.72 -3.46
N SER A 249 36.63 -36.10 -2.42
CA SER A 249 37.36 -37.38 -2.34
C SER A 249 36.74 -38.31 -1.30
N TYR A 250 36.64 -39.60 -1.64
CA TYR A 250 36.21 -40.68 -0.74
C TYR A 250 37.00 -41.97 -0.98
N GLN A 251 36.91 -42.92 -0.05
CA GLN A 251 37.62 -44.20 -0.12
C GLN A 251 36.71 -45.37 0.28
N TYR A 252 37.02 -46.57 -0.22
CA TYR A 252 36.36 -47.82 0.14
C TYR A 252 37.32 -49.00 -0.08
N LYS A 253 36.93 -50.20 0.34
CA LYS A 253 37.62 -51.45 0.02
C LYS A 253 37.12 -52.02 -1.29
N ASP A 254 38.03 -52.21 -2.24
CA ASP A 254 37.72 -52.87 -3.52
C ASP A 254 37.52 -54.38 -3.36
N THR A 255 37.36 -55.08 -4.48
CA THR A 255 37.10 -56.53 -4.50
C THR A 255 38.16 -57.34 -3.74
N VAL A 256 39.43 -56.90 -3.75
CA VAL A 256 40.57 -57.55 -3.07
C VAL A 256 40.94 -56.87 -1.74
N ASP A 257 40.00 -56.12 -1.14
CA ASP A 257 40.11 -55.40 0.14
C ASP A 257 41.23 -54.35 0.20
N GLN A 258 41.74 -53.89 -0.94
CA GLN A 258 42.65 -52.75 -1.00
C GLN A 258 41.87 -51.44 -0.88
N VAL A 259 42.51 -50.42 -0.30
CA VAL A 259 41.91 -49.11 -0.09
C VAL A 259 41.89 -48.33 -1.42
N LYS A 260 40.79 -48.44 -2.14
CA LYS A 260 40.49 -47.65 -3.32
C LYS A 260 40.14 -46.22 -2.93
N ASN A 261 40.54 -45.28 -3.77
CA ASN A 261 40.21 -43.86 -3.64
C ASN A 261 39.48 -43.43 -4.90
N GLU A 262 38.39 -42.69 -4.74
CA GLU A 262 37.59 -42.11 -5.83
C GLU A 262 37.38 -40.61 -5.59
N THR A 263 37.25 -39.87 -6.69
CA THR A 263 37.10 -38.42 -6.69
C THR A 263 35.95 -37.99 -7.60
N ILE A 264 35.10 -37.09 -7.11
CA ILE A 264 34.13 -36.35 -7.92
C ILE A 264 34.69 -34.94 -8.13
N SER A 265 35.15 -34.65 -9.34
CA SER A 265 35.61 -33.33 -9.74
C SER A 265 34.45 -32.47 -10.28
N ASN A 266 34.40 -31.19 -9.94
CA ASN A 266 33.46 -30.22 -10.51
C ASN A 266 34.12 -28.84 -10.67
N GLU A 267 33.95 -28.22 -11.84
CA GLU A 267 34.35 -26.82 -12.04
C GLU A 267 33.39 -25.86 -11.31
N LEU A 268 33.95 -24.92 -10.57
CA LEU A 268 33.23 -23.79 -9.97
C LEU A 268 33.57 -22.50 -10.72
N VAL A 269 32.55 -21.68 -10.94
CA VAL A 269 32.68 -20.32 -11.44
C VAL A 269 32.26 -19.37 -10.33
N ILE A 270 33.23 -18.65 -9.76
CA ILE A 270 33.03 -17.65 -8.71
C ILE A 270 33.02 -16.27 -9.36
N ASN A 271 31.94 -15.52 -9.12
CA ASN A 271 31.80 -14.16 -9.61
C ASN A 271 31.86 -13.20 -8.43
N VAL A 272 32.72 -12.18 -8.55
CA VAL A 272 32.92 -11.14 -7.54
C VAL A 272 32.66 -9.78 -8.19
N SER A 273 31.72 -9.02 -7.63
CA SER A 273 31.40 -7.66 -8.09
C SER A 273 31.56 -6.66 -6.96
N SER A 274 31.84 -5.40 -7.27
CA SER A 274 31.83 -4.33 -6.26
C SER A 274 30.40 -3.98 -5.81
N GLU A 275 30.26 -3.36 -4.64
CA GLU A 275 29.00 -2.77 -4.16
C GLU A 275 28.31 -1.79 -5.13
N GLU A 276 28.98 -1.28 -6.18
CA GLU A 276 28.33 -0.41 -7.17
C GLU A 276 27.18 -1.12 -7.89
N VAL A 277 27.20 -2.46 -8.05
CA VAL A 277 26.07 -3.17 -8.70
C VAL A 277 24.78 -3.12 -7.87
N VAL A 278 24.88 -2.95 -6.55
CA VAL A 278 23.71 -2.71 -5.67
C VAL A 278 23.24 -1.26 -5.79
N ILE A 279 24.18 -0.32 -5.90
CA ILE A 279 23.89 1.11 -6.13
C ILE A 279 23.23 1.30 -7.50
N ASP A 280 23.66 0.59 -8.54
CA ASP A 280 23.04 0.56 -9.86
C ASP A 280 21.68 -0.17 -9.86
N LEU A 281 21.52 -1.25 -9.09
CA LEU A 281 20.20 -1.86 -8.89
C LEU A 281 19.22 -0.88 -8.24
N LEU A 282 19.63 -0.10 -7.24
CA LEU A 282 18.81 0.98 -6.65
C LEU A 282 18.44 2.07 -7.67
N LYS A 283 19.39 2.52 -8.51
CA LYS A 283 19.10 3.44 -9.63
C LYS A 283 18.07 2.83 -10.60
N ASN A 284 18.21 1.54 -10.90
CA ASN A 284 17.34 0.81 -11.81
C ASN A 284 15.94 0.53 -11.24
N ILE A 285 15.78 0.37 -9.91
CA ILE A 285 14.45 0.29 -9.26
C ILE A 285 13.70 1.62 -9.43
N LYS A 286 14.37 2.76 -9.18
CA LYS A 286 13.79 4.09 -9.41
C LYS A 286 13.41 4.31 -10.88
N LYS A 287 14.31 3.91 -11.80
CA LYS A 287 14.06 3.99 -13.25
C LYS A 287 12.96 3.04 -13.74
N LEU A 288 12.80 1.88 -13.11
CA LEU A 288 11.65 1.01 -13.37
C LEU A 288 10.36 1.73 -13.02
N TRP A 289 10.26 2.37 -11.84
CA TRP A 289 9.04 3.08 -11.46
C TRP A 289 8.72 4.28 -12.36
N SER A 290 9.73 5.07 -12.74
CA SER A 290 9.52 6.19 -13.69
C SER A 290 9.10 5.71 -15.09
N ASN A 291 9.64 4.57 -15.56
CA ASN A 291 9.18 3.92 -16.80
C ASN A 291 7.75 3.36 -16.71
N LEU A 292 7.36 2.78 -15.57
CA LEU A 292 5.99 2.32 -15.32
C LEU A 292 5.02 3.51 -15.33
N LEU A 293 5.44 4.66 -14.81
CA LEU A 293 4.65 5.90 -14.85
C LEU A 293 4.49 6.41 -16.28
N LEU A 294 5.56 6.42 -17.10
CA LEU A 294 5.48 6.77 -18.53
C LEU A 294 4.74 5.75 -19.41
N SER A 295 4.48 4.53 -18.91
CA SER A 295 3.72 3.52 -19.66
C SER A 295 2.27 3.37 -19.20
N ASN A 296 1.87 4.04 -18.10
CA ASN A 296 0.57 3.82 -17.46
C ASN A 296 0.37 2.32 -17.19
N ASP A 297 1.33 1.68 -16.52
CA ASP A 297 1.20 0.28 -16.09
C ASP A 297 0.13 0.17 -14.99
N ASP A 298 -0.73 -0.85 -15.06
CA ASP A 298 -1.86 -1.03 -14.13
C ASP A 298 -1.42 -1.19 -12.66
N LEU A 299 -0.15 -1.53 -12.40
CA LEU A 299 0.45 -1.53 -11.06
C LEU A 299 0.46 -0.13 -10.39
N LEU A 300 0.24 0.93 -11.17
CA LEU A 300 0.13 2.31 -10.69
C LEU A 300 -1.32 2.78 -10.51
N LYS A 301 -2.27 1.84 -10.52
CA LYS A 301 -3.71 2.12 -10.43
C LYS A 301 -4.41 1.17 -9.48
N VAL A 302 -5.46 1.66 -8.84
CA VAL A 302 -6.47 0.83 -8.19
C VAL A 302 -7.84 1.46 -8.33
N ASP A 303 -8.85 0.68 -8.70
CA ASP A 303 -10.24 1.15 -8.82
C ASP A 303 -11.04 0.98 -7.51
N PHE A 304 -12.16 1.70 -7.41
CA PHE A 304 -13.10 1.58 -6.29
C PHE A 304 -13.50 0.13 -6.03
N GLU A 305 -13.84 -0.63 -7.07
CA GLU A 305 -14.28 -2.02 -6.94
C GLU A 305 -13.19 -2.97 -6.41
N THR A 306 -11.91 -2.65 -6.61
CA THR A 306 -10.78 -3.39 -6.03
C THR A 306 -10.59 -3.02 -4.56
N LEU A 307 -10.58 -1.71 -4.23
CA LEU A 307 -10.53 -1.26 -2.83
C LEU A 307 -11.73 -1.75 -2.00
N LYS A 308 -12.92 -1.81 -2.59
CA LYS A 308 -14.18 -2.27 -1.98
C LYS A 308 -14.16 -3.76 -1.59
N LYS A 309 -13.39 -4.60 -2.29
CA LYS A 309 -13.17 -6.01 -1.93
C LYS A 309 -12.34 -6.12 -0.64
N ALA A 310 -11.36 -5.24 -0.45
CA ALA A 310 -10.53 -5.19 0.76
C ALA A 310 -11.22 -4.50 1.96
N SER A 311 -12.11 -3.53 1.70
CA SER A 311 -12.83 -2.76 2.73
C SER A 311 -14.33 -2.69 2.42
N LYS A 312 -15.12 -3.55 3.07
CA LYS A 312 -16.57 -3.67 2.81
C LYS A 312 -17.37 -2.42 3.13
N ASP A 313 -16.88 -1.57 4.04
CA ASP A 313 -17.55 -0.34 4.47
C ASP A 313 -17.14 0.90 3.64
N LEU A 314 -16.26 0.73 2.66
CA LEU A 314 -15.85 1.78 1.73
C LEU A 314 -16.99 2.22 0.81
N THR A 315 -17.12 3.52 0.58
CA THR A 315 -18.11 4.13 -0.31
C THR A 315 -17.45 4.97 -1.39
N VAL A 316 -18.17 5.24 -2.49
CA VAL A 316 -17.68 6.12 -3.57
C VAL A 316 -17.45 7.56 -3.10
N GLN A 317 -18.07 7.98 -1.99
CA GLN A 317 -17.83 9.27 -1.35
C GLN A 317 -16.47 9.33 -0.62
N ASP A 318 -16.01 8.21 -0.03
CA ASP A 318 -14.74 8.15 0.70
C ASP A 318 -13.53 8.40 -0.21
N LEU A 319 -13.62 8.01 -1.48
CA LEU A 319 -12.60 8.26 -2.50
C LEU A 319 -12.46 9.75 -2.87
N LEU A 320 -13.55 10.52 -2.76
CA LEU A 320 -13.51 11.96 -3.04
C LEU A 320 -12.73 12.73 -1.97
N THR A 321 -12.79 12.28 -0.72
CA THR A 321 -12.25 13.02 0.43
C THR A 321 -10.96 12.43 1.00
N ALA A 322 -10.69 11.14 0.74
CA ALA A 322 -9.51 10.38 1.19
C ALA A 322 -9.21 10.46 2.71
N SER A 323 -10.16 10.90 3.53
CA SER A 323 -9.95 11.21 4.95
C SER A 323 -10.48 10.13 5.91
N THR A 324 -11.45 9.33 5.47
CA THR A 324 -12.21 8.45 6.36
C THR A 324 -11.45 7.18 6.75
N ASN A 325 -11.86 6.56 7.85
CA ASN A 325 -11.24 5.32 8.33
C ASN A 325 -11.47 4.15 7.36
N SER A 326 -12.63 4.11 6.67
CA SER A 326 -12.93 3.12 5.62
C SER A 326 -11.96 3.24 4.45
N TYR A 327 -11.62 4.47 4.03
CA TYR A 327 -10.61 4.75 3.01
C TYR A 327 -9.22 4.31 3.46
N LYS A 328 -8.74 4.81 4.61
CA LYS A 328 -7.41 4.50 5.15
C LYS A 328 -7.19 2.99 5.34
N SER A 329 -8.21 2.25 5.78
CA SER A 329 -8.15 0.79 5.89
C SER A 329 -8.11 0.08 4.53
N ALA A 330 -8.79 0.60 3.50
CA ALA A 330 -8.70 0.06 2.15
C ALA A 330 -7.31 0.28 1.53
N ILE A 331 -6.76 1.50 1.69
CA ILE A 331 -5.44 1.89 1.21
C ILE A 331 -4.32 1.09 1.90
N SER A 332 -4.38 0.87 3.22
CA SER A 332 -3.39 0.02 3.93
C SER A 332 -3.31 -1.38 3.32
N LYS A 333 -4.46 -2.07 3.19
CA LYS A 333 -4.53 -3.43 2.63
C LYS A 333 -4.10 -3.47 1.17
N HIS A 334 -4.43 -2.44 0.39
CA HIS A 334 -3.95 -2.35 -0.99
C HIS A 334 -2.43 -2.18 -1.05
N ASN A 335 -1.85 -1.34 -0.19
CA ASN A 335 -0.40 -1.18 -0.09
C ASN A 335 0.29 -2.49 0.31
N GLU A 336 -0.32 -3.28 1.21
CA GLU A 336 0.18 -4.61 1.61
C GLU A 336 0.24 -5.56 0.41
N GLU A 337 -0.83 -5.67 -0.40
CA GLU A 337 -0.78 -6.46 -1.65
C GLU A 337 0.19 -5.88 -2.69
N LEU A 338 0.26 -4.55 -2.79
CA LEU A 338 1.09 -3.84 -3.77
C LEU A 338 2.59 -4.01 -3.47
N SER A 339 2.96 -4.08 -2.19
CA SER A 339 4.34 -4.35 -1.77
C SER A 339 4.91 -5.62 -2.39
N GLU A 340 4.16 -6.72 -2.32
CA GLU A 340 4.57 -8.02 -2.86
C GLU A 340 4.68 -7.98 -4.39
N LYS A 341 3.72 -7.34 -5.05
CA LYS A 341 3.71 -7.13 -6.51
C LYS A 341 4.94 -6.33 -6.96
N ILE A 342 5.37 -5.32 -6.20
CA ILE A 342 6.60 -4.56 -6.46
C ILE A 342 7.84 -5.43 -6.25
N LYS A 343 7.95 -6.14 -5.11
CA LYS A 343 9.07 -7.05 -4.81
C LYS A 343 9.27 -8.09 -5.91
N ASP A 344 8.19 -8.69 -6.41
CA ASP A 344 8.23 -9.67 -7.49
C ASP A 344 8.57 -9.04 -8.85
N LYS A 345 8.07 -7.83 -9.16
CA LYS A 345 8.42 -7.09 -10.39
C LYS A 345 9.89 -6.64 -10.39
N ILE A 346 10.48 -6.31 -9.23
CA ILE A 346 11.93 -6.09 -9.07
C ILE A 346 12.71 -7.40 -9.29
N LEU A 347 12.27 -8.50 -8.67
CA LEU A 347 12.90 -9.82 -8.82
C LEU A 347 12.93 -10.28 -10.28
N GLU A 348 11.83 -10.11 -11.01
CA GLU A 348 11.70 -10.51 -12.41
C GLU A 348 12.44 -9.56 -13.36
N LYS A 349 12.19 -8.25 -13.27
CA LYS A 349 12.65 -7.27 -14.27
C LYS A 349 14.04 -6.72 -14.05
N LEU A 350 14.61 -6.82 -12.84
CA LEU A 350 15.91 -6.21 -12.51
C LEU A 350 16.96 -7.20 -11.94
N ILE A 351 16.52 -8.24 -11.22
CA ILE A 351 17.43 -9.23 -10.61
C ILE A 351 17.68 -10.39 -11.57
N LYS A 352 16.65 -11.19 -11.88
CA LYS A 352 16.77 -12.39 -12.73
C LYS A 352 17.19 -12.09 -14.17
N SER A 353 16.82 -10.91 -14.68
CA SER A 353 17.13 -10.39 -16.01
C SER A 353 18.52 -9.75 -16.14
N SER A 354 19.25 -9.56 -15.04
CA SER A 354 20.48 -8.78 -15.02
C SER A 354 21.57 -9.39 -15.91
N GLY A 355 22.40 -8.53 -16.52
CA GLY A 355 23.63 -8.96 -17.20
C GLY A 355 24.76 -9.36 -16.24
N ASN A 356 24.65 -9.02 -14.95
CA ASN A 356 25.67 -9.32 -13.94
C ASN A 356 25.29 -10.56 -13.11
N GLU A 357 26.20 -11.55 -13.05
CA GLU A 357 25.94 -12.84 -12.39
C GLU A 357 25.80 -12.75 -10.86
N VAL A 358 26.46 -11.79 -10.21
CA VAL A 358 26.27 -11.56 -8.76
C VAL A 358 24.87 -11.02 -8.49
N VAL A 359 24.40 -10.08 -9.33
CA VAL A 359 23.04 -9.54 -9.24
C VAL A 359 21.98 -10.63 -9.43
N LYS A 360 22.11 -11.51 -10.43
CA LYS A 360 21.16 -12.62 -10.65
C LYS A 360 20.99 -13.53 -9.44
N ASN A 361 22.01 -13.66 -8.60
CA ASN A 361 22.02 -14.54 -7.44
C ASN A 361 21.48 -13.87 -6.16
N PHE A 362 21.13 -12.58 -6.18
CA PHE A 362 20.43 -11.96 -5.06
C PHE A 362 19.05 -12.58 -4.86
N LYS A 363 18.78 -13.06 -3.64
CA LYS A 363 17.41 -13.27 -3.16
C LYS A 363 16.91 -11.96 -2.57
N ILE A 364 15.69 -11.57 -2.93
CA ILE A 364 14.99 -10.42 -2.38
C ILE A 364 13.87 -10.87 -1.45
N SER A 365 13.79 -10.26 -0.27
CA SER A 365 12.78 -10.54 0.76
C SER A 365 12.51 -9.28 1.58
N TYR A 366 11.51 -9.32 2.45
CA TYR A 366 11.45 -8.37 3.56
C TYR A 366 12.37 -8.80 4.70
N LYS A 367 12.69 -7.85 5.58
CA LYS A 367 13.37 -8.06 6.87
C LYS A 367 12.40 -8.58 7.93
N ASP A 368 11.15 -8.14 7.86
CA ASP A 368 10.01 -8.59 8.65
C ASP A 368 8.80 -8.64 7.71
N ASP A 369 8.05 -9.75 7.70
CA ASP A 369 6.90 -9.94 6.81
C ASP A 369 5.61 -9.28 7.34
N GLN A 370 5.64 -8.62 8.50
CA GLN A 370 4.54 -7.82 9.05
C GLN A 370 4.77 -6.31 8.83
N GLU A 371 6.02 -5.83 8.80
CA GLU A 371 6.35 -4.40 8.74
C GLU A 371 6.80 -3.93 7.33
N LYS A 372 6.11 -4.36 6.27
CA LYS A 372 6.51 -4.11 4.86
C LYS A 372 6.43 -2.65 4.41
N ILE A 373 5.64 -1.83 5.12
CA ILE A 373 5.28 -0.46 4.75
C ILE A 373 5.50 0.46 5.95
N ASP A 374 6.10 1.62 5.70
CA ASP A 374 6.17 2.72 6.66
C ASP A 374 4.82 3.46 6.63
N SER A 375 3.95 3.14 7.61
CA SER A 375 2.60 3.71 7.70
C SER A 375 2.59 5.16 8.18
N GLU A 376 3.67 5.68 8.77
CA GLU A 376 3.75 7.08 9.21
C GLU A 376 4.03 8.03 8.04
N LYS A 377 4.76 7.55 7.03
CA LYS A 377 5.07 8.31 5.81
C LYS A 377 4.13 8.05 4.64
N SER A 378 3.33 6.98 4.68
CA SER A 378 2.33 6.70 3.64
C SER A 378 1.16 7.69 3.74
N HIS A 379 0.87 8.43 2.68
CA HIS A 379 -0.09 9.54 2.68
C HIS A 379 -0.67 9.87 1.29
N THR A 380 -1.86 10.44 1.28
CA THR A 380 -2.47 11.04 0.08
C THR A 380 -1.69 12.30 -0.34
N LYS A 381 -0.95 12.25 -1.45
CA LYS A 381 -0.26 13.42 -2.03
C LYS A 381 -1.23 14.43 -2.65
N LEU A 382 -2.28 13.93 -3.30
CA LEU A 382 -3.32 14.74 -3.91
C LEU A 382 -4.68 14.06 -3.74
N LYS A 383 -5.72 14.84 -3.49
CA LYS A 383 -7.13 14.41 -3.55
C LYS A 383 -7.96 15.49 -4.24
N ILE A 384 -9.09 15.09 -4.80
CA ILE A 384 -10.08 16.04 -5.31
C ILE A 384 -10.67 16.87 -4.16
N GLY A 385 -11.18 16.25 -3.09
CA GLY A 385 -11.68 16.93 -1.88
C GLY A 385 -13.01 17.68 -2.07
N ALA A 386 -13.31 18.64 -1.19
CA ALA A 386 -14.62 19.29 -1.13
C ALA A 386 -15.02 20.07 -2.39
N LEU A 387 -16.32 20.10 -2.72
CA LEU A 387 -16.87 21.14 -3.60
C LEU A 387 -17.07 22.44 -2.81
N GLU A 388 -16.67 23.56 -3.40
CA GLU A 388 -16.88 24.91 -2.85
C GLU A 388 -18.04 25.58 -3.60
N GLN A 389 -19.11 25.98 -2.91
CA GLN A 389 -20.23 26.75 -3.47
C GLN A 389 -20.43 28.04 -2.68
N GLU A 390 -20.04 29.17 -3.27
CA GLU A 390 -20.28 30.51 -2.72
C GLU A 390 -21.47 31.17 -3.42
N THR A 391 -22.56 31.37 -2.68
CA THR A 391 -23.67 32.25 -3.07
C THR A 391 -23.35 33.67 -2.65
N LEU A 392 -23.16 34.57 -3.61
CA LEU A 392 -23.18 36.02 -3.37
C LEU A 392 -24.62 36.55 -3.44
N ASP A 393 -24.98 37.54 -2.61
CA ASP A 393 -26.19 38.31 -2.88
C ASP A 393 -25.97 39.26 -4.08
N ASP A 394 -26.69 39.00 -5.17
CA ASP A 394 -26.49 39.72 -6.43
C ASP A 394 -27.08 41.14 -6.37
N ASN A 395 -26.25 42.05 -5.86
CA ASN A 395 -26.52 43.47 -5.69
C ASN A 395 -26.54 44.25 -7.03
N GLY A 396 -26.24 43.60 -8.17
CA GLY A 396 -26.04 44.27 -9.46
C GLY A 396 -27.28 44.96 -10.05
N ASN A 397 -28.50 44.62 -9.59
CA ASN A 397 -29.75 45.20 -10.11
C ASN A 397 -30.71 45.74 -9.04
N SER A 398 -30.78 45.13 -7.84
CA SER A 398 -31.53 45.69 -6.70
C SER A 398 -31.23 44.94 -5.39
N VAL A 399 -31.53 45.57 -4.25
CA VAL A 399 -31.56 44.86 -2.96
C VAL A 399 -32.58 43.71 -2.96
N PHE A 400 -33.68 43.83 -3.73
CA PHE A 400 -34.73 42.81 -3.84
C PHE A 400 -34.30 41.55 -4.59
N SER A 401 -33.43 41.66 -5.59
CA SER A 401 -32.91 40.49 -6.32
C SER A 401 -31.95 39.68 -5.45
N GLY A 402 -30.98 40.33 -4.79
CA GLY A 402 -30.09 39.68 -3.83
C GLY A 402 -30.86 39.00 -2.69
N LEU A 403 -31.88 39.68 -2.14
CA LEU A 403 -32.81 39.12 -1.15
C LEU A 403 -33.43 37.80 -1.60
N VAL A 404 -34.05 37.75 -2.78
CA VAL A 404 -34.76 36.56 -3.27
C VAL A 404 -33.80 35.41 -3.60
N THR A 405 -32.61 35.70 -4.14
CA THR A 405 -31.59 34.69 -4.42
C THR A 405 -31.08 34.03 -3.14
N ALA A 406 -30.69 34.81 -2.13
CA ALA A 406 -30.22 34.28 -0.84
C ALA A 406 -31.27 33.37 -0.16
N TYR A 407 -32.56 33.74 -0.21
CA TYR A 407 -33.63 32.92 0.37
C TYR A 407 -33.88 31.60 -0.38
N LYS A 408 -33.69 31.55 -1.70
CA LYS A 408 -33.76 30.29 -2.45
C LYS A 408 -32.68 29.30 -2.00
N GLN A 409 -31.46 29.78 -1.75
CA GLN A 409 -30.36 28.91 -1.32
C GLN A 409 -30.52 28.47 0.14
N LEU A 410 -30.95 29.35 1.05
CA LEU A 410 -31.28 28.96 2.43
C LEU A 410 -32.36 27.87 2.47
N HIS A 411 -33.38 27.92 1.59
CA HIS A 411 -34.38 26.86 1.50
C HIS A 411 -33.86 25.56 0.82
N LEU A 412 -32.81 25.64 -0.01
CA LEU A 412 -32.20 24.47 -0.63
C LEU A 412 -31.32 23.66 0.35
N TYR A 413 -30.53 24.36 1.18
CA TYR A 413 -29.54 23.74 2.08
C TYR A 413 -30.02 23.61 3.54
N PHE A 414 -31.07 24.34 3.94
CA PHE A 414 -31.64 24.31 5.31
C PHE A 414 -33.19 24.21 5.32
N GLY A 415 -33.78 23.62 4.28
CA GLY A 415 -35.23 23.46 4.10
C GLY A 415 -35.71 22.02 3.89
N GLU A 416 -36.79 21.84 3.14
CA GLU A 416 -37.26 20.48 2.85
C GLU A 416 -36.42 19.85 1.73
N VAL A 417 -35.53 18.91 2.08
CA VAL A 417 -34.78 18.13 1.08
C VAL A 417 -35.78 17.32 0.24
N LYS A 418 -36.01 17.78 -0.99
CA LYS A 418 -36.87 17.08 -1.95
C LYS A 418 -36.22 15.76 -2.34
N THR A 419 -36.99 14.67 -2.33
CA THR A 419 -36.51 13.33 -2.70
C THR A 419 -37.48 12.63 -3.66
N ASN A 420 -38.25 13.43 -4.41
CA ASN A 420 -39.36 12.98 -5.25
C ASN A 420 -39.36 13.55 -6.69
N GLU A 421 -38.42 14.44 -7.03
CA GLU A 421 -38.24 14.92 -8.41
C GLU A 421 -37.44 13.85 -9.20
N LYS A 422 -37.76 13.66 -10.49
CA LYS A 422 -37.03 12.71 -11.35
C LYS A 422 -35.72 13.35 -11.80
N ILE A 423 -34.60 12.68 -11.54
CA ILE A 423 -33.26 13.08 -11.98
C ILE A 423 -32.57 11.91 -12.70
N ASP A 424 -31.69 12.23 -13.65
CA ASP A 424 -31.00 11.25 -14.50
C ASP A 424 -29.48 11.37 -14.28
N LEU A 425 -28.92 10.53 -13.39
CA LEU A 425 -27.52 10.54 -12.96
C LEU A 425 -26.99 9.09 -12.85
N LEU A 426 -26.21 8.65 -13.85
CA LEU A 426 -25.91 7.25 -14.23
C LEU A 426 -27.18 6.46 -14.59
N GLU A 427 -28.18 6.49 -13.73
CA GLU A 427 -29.51 5.92 -13.88
C GLU A 427 -30.60 6.99 -13.63
N THR A 428 -31.83 6.72 -14.07
CA THR A 428 -33.01 7.47 -13.62
C THR A 428 -33.28 7.14 -12.16
N LYS A 429 -33.24 8.15 -11.28
CA LYS A 429 -33.57 8.03 -9.86
C LYS A 429 -34.46 9.18 -9.38
N LYS A 430 -34.86 9.15 -8.11
CA LYS A 430 -35.52 10.27 -7.45
C LYS A 430 -34.52 11.07 -6.62
N GLY A 431 -34.74 12.37 -6.50
CA GLY A 431 -33.94 13.26 -5.66
C GLY A 431 -34.46 14.69 -5.69
N ASN A 432 -33.54 15.65 -5.55
CA ASN A 432 -33.75 17.09 -5.74
C ASN A 432 -33.10 17.55 -7.05
N GLY A 433 -33.89 18.03 -8.02
CA GLY A 433 -33.39 18.51 -9.31
C GLY A 433 -32.67 19.85 -9.23
N GLN A 434 -33.15 20.75 -8.35
CA GLN A 434 -32.50 22.05 -8.14
C GLN A 434 -31.09 21.88 -7.54
N LEU A 435 -30.89 20.87 -6.68
CA LEU A 435 -29.56 20.53 -6.15
C LEU A 435 -28.61 20.01 -7.24
N VAL A 436 -29.12 19.38 -8.31
CA VAL A 436 -28.29 19.00 -9.47
C VAL A 436 -27.77 20.28 -10.14
N GLU A 437 -28.68 21.19 -10.50
CA GLU A 437 -28.36 22.43 -11.22
C GLU A 437 -27.33 23.30 -10.46
N GLU A 438 -27.50 23.44 -9.14
CA GLU A 438 -26.64 24.26 -8.28
C GLU A 438 -25.24 23.65 -8.04
N LEU A 439 -25.07 22.34 -8.20
CA LEU A 439 -23.78 21.67 -8.04
C LEU A 439 -22.96 21.58 -9.34
N LEU A 440 -23.55 21.86 -10.51
CA LEU A 440 -22.84 21.78 -11.80
C LEU A 440 -21.65 22.73 -11.87
N ASP A 441 -21.85 24.02 -11.59
CA ASP A 441 -20.82 25.05 -11.72
C ASP A 441 -19.67 24.85 -10.70
N PRO A 442 -19.93 24.59 -9.40
CA PRO A 442 -18.92 24.14 -8.45
C PRO A 442 -18.12 22.92 -8.92
N TRP A 443 -18.79 21.87 -9.43
CA TRP A 443 -18.12 20.67 -9.90
C TRP A 443 -17.26 20.91 -11.14
N ILE A 444 -17.73 21.71 -12.10
CA ILE A 444 -16.97 22.08 -13.30
C ILE A 444 -15.70 22.85 -12.92
N ALA A 445 -15.83 23.88 -12.07
CA ALA A 445 -14.68 24.63 -11.57
C ALA A 445 -13.72 23.73 -10.78
N LYS A 446 -14.25 22.78 -9.99
CA LYS A 446 -13.46 21.80 -9.25
C LYS A 446 -12.65 20.91 -10.18
N MET A 447 -13.27 20.29 -11.19
CA MET A 447 -12.58 19.40 -12.13
C MET A 447 -11.52 20.13 -12.95
N GLN A 448 -11.78 21.38 -13.35
CA GLN A 448 -10.82 22.21 -14.08
C GLN A 448 -9.59 22.55 -13.23
N ASN A 449 -9.77 22.98 -11.98
CA ASN A 449 -8.67 23.22 -11.05
C ASN A 449 -7.91 21.92 -10.70
N TYR A 450 -8.64 20.82 -10.50
CA TYR A 450 -8.06 19.52 -10.17
C TYR A 450 -7.22 18.93 -11.31
N LYS A 451 -7.60 19.14 -12.57
CA LYS A 451 -6.81 18.73 -13.75
C LYS A 451 -5.38 19.28 -13.72
N ASP A 452 -5.23 20.58 -13.43
CA ASP A 452 -3.91 21.23 -13.40
C ASP A 452 -3.10 20.80 -12.17
N GLN A 453 -3.75 20.63 -11.01
CA GLN A 453 -3.12 20.04 -9.82
C GLN A 453 -2.63 18.61 -10.07
N PHE A 454 -3.48 17.76 -10.65
CA PHE A 454 -3.18 16.37 -11.02
C PHE A 454 -1.99 16.28 -11.98
N LYS A 455 -1.97 17.11 -13.02
CA LYS A 455 -0.83 17.22 -13.94
C LYS A 455 0.44 17.59 -13.18
N GLN A 456 0.39 18.63 -12.32
CA GLN A 456 1.58 19.08 -11.59
C GLN A 456 2.10 18.01 -10.62
N THR A 457 1.24 17.39 -9.81
CA THR A 457 1.64 16.33 -8.87
C THR A 457 2.29 15.13 -9.58
N LEU A 458 1.86 14.78 -10.80
CA LEU A 458 2.51 13.72 -11.58
C LEU A 458 3.86 14.17 -12.19
N LEU A 459 4.02 15.44 -12.59
CA LEU A 459 5.32 15.99 -13.00
C LEU A 459 6.30 16.03 -11.82
N ASP A 460 5.86 16.51 -10.66
CA ASP A 460 6.65 16.54 -9.42
C ASP A 460 7.08 15.12 -9.03
N THR A 461 6.12 14.18 -8.99
CA THR A 461 6.37 12.75 -8.70
C THR A 461 7.36 12.12 -9.68
N TYR A 462 7.31 12.48 -10.97
CA TYR A 462 8.28 11.98 -11.95
C TYR A 462 9.68 12.59 -11.73
N SER A 463 9.77 13.85 -11.29
CA SER A 463 11.03 14.53 -10.99
C SER A 463 11.78 13.94 -9.78
N GLU A 464 11.08 13.31 -8.83
CA GLU A 464 11.65 12.62 -7.65
C GLU A 464 12.63 11.48 -8.04
N PHE A 465 12.58 11.01 -9.30
CA PHE A 465 13.49 10.00 -9.85
C PHE A 465 14.78 10.59 -10.49
N ASN A 466 14.99 11.91 -10.43
CA ASN A 466 16.07 12.66 -11.10
C ASN A 466 16.03 12.61 -12.64
N GLU A 467 14.86 12.38 -13.24
CA GLU A 467 14.62 12.44 -14.68
C GLU A 467 14.02 13.79 -15.08
N SER A 468 14.29 14.26 -16.31
CA SER A 468 13.66 15.50 -16.80
C SER A 468 12.19 15.29 -17.15
N THR A 469 11.33 16.19 -16.67
CA THR A 469 9.87 16.13 -16.83
C THR A 469 9.39 16.29 -18.28
N ASP A 470 10.25 16.73 -19.21
CA ASP A 470 9.96 16.93 -20.64
C ASP A 470 9.21 15.75 -21.26
N LYS A 471 9.62 14.51 -20.97
CA LYS A 471 9.03 13.28 -21.50
C LYS A 471 7.57 13.10 -21.05
N LEU A 472 7.31 13.32 -19.76
CA LEU A 472 5.97 13.18 -19.19
C LEU A 472 5.08 14.36 -19.64
N GLU A 473 5.64 15.56 -19.76
CA GLU A 473 4.96 16.70 -20.38
C GLU A 473 4.57 16.44 -21.84
N GLU A 474 5.45 15.82 -22.64
CA GLU A 474 5.14 15.40 -24.01
C GLU A 474 4.03 14.34 -24.03
N GLN A 475 4.08 13.35 -23.13
CA GLN A 475 3.01 12.36 -23.01
C GLN A 475 1.67 12.97 -22.58
N PHE A 476 1.65 13.94 -21.65
CA PHE A 476 0.43 14.70 -21.33
C PHE A 476 -0.12 15.49 -22.52
N LYS A 477 0.74 15.94 -23.45
CA LYS A 477 0.32 16.65 -24.67
C LYS A 477 -0.16 15.69 -25.77
N ASN A 478 0.44 14.50 -25.87
CA ASN A 478 0.28 13.61 -27.01
C ASN A 478 -0.59 12.36 -26.74
N SER A 479 -0.62 11.83 -25.52
CA SER A 479 -1.33 10.59 -25.16
C SER A 479 -2.67 10.88 -24.48
N ASP A 480 -3.74 10.36 -25.07
CA ASP A 480 -5.11 10.53 -24.53
C ASP A 480 -5.32 9.79 -23.21
N ILE A 481 -4.49 8.78 -22.90
CA ILE A 481 -4.52 8.09 -21.60
C ILE A 481 -4.20 9.08 -20.47
N PHE A 482 -3.02 9.73 -20.52
CA PHE A 482 -2.61 10.71 -19.51
C PHE A 482 -3.51 11.95 -19.48
N LYS A 483 -4.03 12.39 -20.63
CA LYS A 483 -5.03 13.47 -20.69
C LYS A 483 -6.34 13.11 -19.98
N ASN A 484 -6.74 11.83 -20.00
CA ASN A 484 -8.04 11.41 -19.48
C ASN A 484 -7.97 10.84 -18.04
N MET A 485 -6.79 10.58 -17.48
CA MET A 485 -6.66 10.09 -16.09
C MET A 485 -7.29 11.02 -15.05
N TYR A 486 -7.24 12.35 -15.22
CA TYR A 486 -7.87 13.27 -14.24
C TYR A 486 -9.41 13.12 -14.16
N LYS A 487 -10.02 12.45 -15.15
CA LYS A 487 -11.46 12.18 -15.24
C LYS A 487 -11.87 10.94 -14.43
N THR A 488 -10.93 10.01 -14.22
CA THR A 488 -11.13 8.77 -13.46
C THR A 488 -10.56 8.84 -12.05
N VAL A 489 -9.41 9.50 -11.87
CA VAL A 489 -8.63 9.52 -10.63
C VAL A 489 -9.18 10.53 -9.62
N THR A 490 -9.48 10.08 -8.39
CA THR A 490 -9.91 10.95 -7.27
C THR A 490 -8.78 11.33 -6.33
N SER A 491 -7.70 10.55 -6.29
CA SER A 491 -6.53 10.80 -5.45
C SER A 491 -5.25 10.16 -6.02
N ILE A 492 -4.10 10.73 -5.65
CA ILE A 492 -2.76 10.15 -5.82
C ILE A 492 -2.25 9.81 -4.43
N GLU A 493 -2.00 8.52 -4.20
CA GLU A 493 -1.48 7.99 -2.95
C GLU A 493 0.03 7.78 -3.03
N ASN A 494 0.71 8.06 -1.92
CA ASN A 494 2.10 7.72 -1.68
C ASN A 494 2.17 6.63 -0.61
N PHE A 495 2.99 5.61 -0.83
CA PHE A 495 3.36 4.67 0.22
C PHE A 495 4.86 4.41 0.20
N GLU A 496 5.43 4.26 1.38
CA GLU A 496 6.87 4.03 1.53
C GLU A 496 7.13 2.58 1.91
N LEU A 497 7.70 1.83 0.97
CA LEU A 497 8.10 0.44 1.19
C LEU A 497 9.36 0.41 2.06
N GLN A 498 9.36 -0.39 3.12
CA GLN A 498 10.50 -0.49 4.04
C GLN A 498 10.98 -1.93 4.21
N GLY A 499 12.16 -2.10 4.81
CA GLY A 499 12.71 -3.41 5.18
C GLY A 499 13.04 -4.33 4.00
N LEU A 500 12.97 -3.86 2.74
CA LEU A 500 13.30 -4.64 1.55
C LEU A 500 14.79 -4.95 1.53
N ARG A 501 15.14 -6.23 1.42
CA ARG A 501 16.48 -6.76 1.68
C ARG A 501 16.96 -7.63 0.52
N LEU A 502 18.22 -7.43 0.13
CA LEU A 502 18.98 -8.33 -0.73
C LEU A 502 19.87 -9.26 0.10
N THR A 503 19.94 -10.53 -0.28
CA THR A 503 20.86 -11.51 0.31
C THR A 503 21.54 -12.38 -0.75
N LEU A 504 22.80 -12.75 -0.50
CA LEU A 504 23.52 -13.80 -1.24
C LEU A 504 23.77 -14.98 -0.28
N ALA A 505 23.78 -16.22 -0.79
CA ALA A 505 24.04 -17.38 0.07
C ALA A 505 25.47 -17.40 0.64
N SER A 506 26.40 -16.67 0.02
CA SER A 506 27.75 -16.36 0.53
C SER A 506 27.75 -15.57 1.85
N GLY A 507 26.60 -15.07 2.32
CA GLY A 507 26.43 -14.40 3.60
C GLY A 507 26.34 -12.87 3.51
N PHE A 508 26.41 -12.29 2.31
CA PHE A 508 26.14 -10.86 2.12
C PHE A 508 24.66 -10.55 2.35
N VAL A 509 24.39 -9.47 3.08
CA VAL A 509 23.06 -8.92 3.37
C VAL A 509 23.11 -7.40 3.21
N HIS A 510 22.11 -6.82 2.54
CA HIS A 510 21.95 -5.37 2.39
C HIS A 510 20.46 -5.01 2.44
N ASP A 511 20.10 -4.14 3.38
CA ASP A 511 18.77 -3.53 3.44
C ASP A 511 18.79 -2.34 2.46
N LEU A 512 17.88 -2.32 1.48
CA LEU A 512 17.82 -1.32 0.39
C LEU A 512 17.38 0.09 0.86
N GLY A 513 17.23 0.26 2.17
CA GLY A 513 16.55 1.40 2.76
C GLY A 513 15.05 1.39 2.48
N ASN A 514 14.43 2.55 2.65
CA ASN A 514 13.04 2.75 2.31
C ASN A 514 12.91 3.30 0.89
N ILE A 515 11.89 2.85 0.15
CA ILE A 515 11.63 3.24 -1.24
C ILE A 515 10.19 3.74 -1.33
N SER A 516 10.04 5.04 -1.58
CA SER A 516 8.74 5.68 -1.77
C SER A 516 8.19 5.40 -3.17
N PHE A 517 6.92 5.00 -3.24
CA PHE A 517 6.18 4.69 -4.45
C PHE A 517 4.87 5.48 -4.49
N ASN A 518 4.38 5.74 -5.70
CA ASN A 518 3.19 6.55 -5.94
C ASN A 518 2.26 5.81 -6.91
N TYR A 519 0.95 5.88 -6.68
CA TYR A 519 -0.08 5.32 -7.54
C TYR A 519 -1.37 6.17 -7.49
N ALA A 520 -2.30 5.92 -8.41
CA ALA A 520 -3.56 6.65 -8.54
C ALA A 520 -4.77 5.79 -8.14
N VAL A 521 -5.74 6.39 -7.47
CA VAL A 521 -7.03 5.75 -7.12
C VAL A 521 -8.12 6.24 -8.07
N GLU A 522 -8.74 5.31 -8.79
CA GLU A 522 -9.77 5.58 -9.79
C GLU A 522 -11.17 5.25 -9.26
N LEU A 523 -12.16 6.11 -9.56
CA LEU A 523 -13.54 5.91 -9.11
C LEU A 523 -14.30 4.93 -10.03
N ASP A 524 -14.31 5.21 -11.33
CA ASP A 524 -14.72 4.30 -12.40
C ASP A 524 -13.82 4.57 -13.61
N PRO A 525 -13.06 3.57 -14.12
CA PRO A 525 -12.27 3.71 -15.34
C PRO A 525 -13.07 4.15 -16.59
N ASN A 526 -14.39 4.02 -16.60
CA ASN A 526 -15.25 4.45 -17.71
C ASN A 526 -15.39 5.97 -17.84
N ASP A 527 -15.22 6.75 -16.76
CA ASP A 527 -15.26 8.23 -16.83
C ASP A 527 -14.15 8.78 -17.76
N SER A 528 -13.09 8.00 -18.06
CA SER A 528 -12.04 8.34 -19.04
C SER A 528 -12.56 8.63 -20.46
N LYS A 529 -13.74 8.10 -20.81
CA LYS A 529 -14.39 8.24 -22.13
C LYS A 529 -15.19 9.54 -22.27
N LEU A 530 -15.28 10.32 -21.19
CA LEU A 530 -16.14 11.50 -21.10
C LEU A 530 -15.42 12.80 -21.49
N ASP A 531 -16.18 13.77 -21.98
CA ASP A 531 -15.67 15.12 -22.23
C ASP A 531 -15.82 15.98 -20.95
N PHE A 532 -14.66 16.25 -20.33
CA PHE A 532 -14.48 17.18 -19.21
C PHE A 532 -13.73 18.45 -19.63
N ASP A 533 -13.33 18.55 -20.89
CA ASP A 533 -12.60 19.69 -21.43
C ASP A 533 -13.58 20.71 -22.05
N ASN A 534 -14.78 20.26 -22.43
CA ASN A 534 -15.89 21.05 -22.92
C ASN A 534 -16.88 21.43 -21.80
N THR A 535 -16.71 22.64 -21.25
CA THR A 535 -17.61 23.26 -20.25
C THR A 535 -19.11 23.20 -20.60
N LYS A 536 -19.47 23.23 -21.90
CA LYS A 536 -20.87 23.18 -22.31
C LYS A 536 -21.42 21.75 -22.21
N GLU A 537 -20.69 20.76 -22.72
CA GLU A 537 -21.12 19.36 -22.64
C GLU A 537 -21.13 18.86 -21.19
N LEU A 538 -20.21 19.35 -20.34
CA LEU A 538 -20.27 19.15 -18.89
C LEU A 538 -21.63 19.54 -18.29
N LYS A 539 -22.17 20.72 -18.62
CA LYS A 539 -23.47 21.20 -18.11
C LYS A 539 -24.70 20.53 -18.74
N GLU A 540 -24.62 20.09 -19.99
CA GLU A 540 -25.78 19.57 -20.73
C GLU A 540 -25.92 18.04 -20.65
N LYS A 541 -24.80 17.32 -20.58
CA LYS A 541 -24.72 15.86 -20.80
C LYS A 541 -23.77 15.13 -19.85
N THR A 542 -22.50 15.52 -19.73
CA THR A 542 -21.48 14.69 -19.06
C THR A 542 -21.79 14.44 -17.59
N TYR A 543 -22.36 15.41 -16.86
CA TYR A 543 -22.73 15.23 -15.45
C TYR A 543 -23.69 14.03 -15.22
N LYS A 544 -24.51 13.68 -16.23
CA LYS A 544 -25.45 12.56 -16.20
C LYS A 544 -24.76 11.20 -16.33
N GLN A 545 -23.49 11.20 -16.76
CA GLN A 545 -22.70 10.01 -17.06
C GLN A 545 -21.44 9.90 -16.18
N SER A 546 -21.06 10.96 -15.45
CA SER A 546 -19.89 10.94 -14.58
C SER A 546 -20.17 10.32 -13.21
N SER A 547 -19.33 9.35 -12.85
CA SER A 547 -19.30 8.72 -11.53
C SER A 547 -18.91 9.72 -10.45
N ILE A 548 -17.97 10.64 -10.74
CA ILE A 548 -17.51 11.68 -9.80
C ILE A 548 -18.66 12.62 -9.44
N PHE A 549 -19.41 13.14 -10.42
CA PHE A 549 -20.54 14.02 -10.14
C PHE A 549 -21.66 13.29 -9.37
N ASN A 550 -21.98 12.06 -9.75
CA ASN A 550 -22.97 11.24 -9.05
C ASN A 550 -22.56 10.95 -7.59
N ALA A 551 -21.26 10.74 -7.33
CA ALA A 551 -20.72 10.54 -5.99
C ALA A 551 -20.84 11.81 -5.12
N TYR A 552 -20.49 13.00 -5.65
CA TYR A 552 -20.73 14.27 -4.96
C TYR A 552 -22.22 14.47 -4.67
N TYR A 553 -23.08 14.36 -5.69
CA TYR A 553 -24.52 14.55 -5.55
C TYR A 553 -25.11 13.68 -4.43
N LYS A 554 -24.84 12.36 -4.48
CA LYS A 554 -25.37 11.40 -3.50
C LYS A 554 -24.83 11.67 -2.09
N GLY A 555 -23.57 12.08 -1.97
CA GLY A 555 -22.97 12.42 -0.68
C GLY A 555 -23.55 13.70 -0.09
N ILE A 556 -23.77 14.74 -0.91
CA ILE A 556 -24.37 16.02 -0.49
C ILE A 556 -25.86 15.86 -0.17
N GLU A 557 -26.61 15.11 -0.98
CA GLU A 557 -28.01 14.76 -0.67
C GLU A 557 -28.11 14.00 0.66
N THR A 558 -27.19 13.06 0.92
CA THR A 558 -27.13 12.33 2.21
C THR A 558 -26.74 13.24 3.37
N LEU A 559 -25.71 14.08 3.20
CA LEU A 559 -25.27 15.09 4.16
C LEU A 559 -26.45 15.98 4.58
N LEU A 560 -27.21 16.48 3.61
CA LEU A 560 -28.40 17.28 3.88
C LEU A 560 -29.47 16.44 4.60
N ILE A 561 -29.81 15.24 4.14
CA ILE A 561 -30.83 14.41 4.81
C ILE A 561 -30.48 14.13 6.28
N GLN A 562 -29.23 13.79 6.60
CA GLN A 562 -28.81 13.55 7.99
C GLN A 562 -28.74 14.84 8.81
N PHE A 563 -28.25 15.95 8.23
CA PHE A 563 -28.26 17.26 8.88
C PHE A 563 -29.69 17.70 9.27
N HIS A 564 -30.64 17.59 8.35
CA HIS A 564 -32.04 17.97 8.58
C HIS A 564 -32.70 17.07 9.63
N LYS A 565 -32.41 15.76 9.64
CA LYS A 565 -32.84 14.86 10.70
C LYS A 565 -32.22 15.21 12.05
N PHE A 566 -30.92 15.47 12.09
CA PHE A 566 -30.19 15.66 13.34
C PHE A 566 -30.54 17.00 14.02
N TYR A 567 -30.70 18.07 13.25
CA TYR A 567 -31.18 19.35 13.79
C TYR A 567 -32.72 19.37 13.94
N GLY A 568 -33.46 18.44 13.32
CA GLY A 568 -34.93 18.39 13.39
C GLY A 568 -35.60 19.48 12.55
N ILE A 569 -35.08 19.73 11.35
CA ILE A 569 -35.62 20.67 10.37
C ILE A 569 -36.77 19.96 9.62
N LYS A 570 -37.91 20.65 9.45
CA LYS A 570 -39.17 20.04 8.96
C LYS A 570 -39.68 20.70 7.68
N LYS A 571 -40.65 20.02 7.03
CA LYS A 571 -41.33 20.47 5.80
C LYS A 571 -41.74 21.94 5.87
N GLY A 572 -41.35 22.69 4.83
CA GLY A 572 -41.65 24.11 4.71
C GLY A 572 -40.64 25.05 5.37
N ASN A 573 -39.66 24.58 6.14
CA ASN A 573 -38.63 25.45 6.71
C ASN A 573 -37.69 26.06 5.65
N PRO A 574 -37.10 27.24 5.90
CA PRO A 574 -37.65 28.30 6.77
C PRO A 574 -39.05 28.69 6.27
N ASN A 575 -40.00 28.99 7.17
CA ASN A 575 -41.45 28.91 6.90
C ASN A 575 -42.00 29.93 5.88
N TYR A 576 -41.79 29.69 4.58
CA TYR A 576 -42.23 30.55 3.48
C TYR A 576 -43.59 30.10 2.91
N PRO A 577 -44.61 30.99 2.87
CA PRO A 577 -45.86 30.72 2.16
C PRO A 577 -45.61 30.46 0.67
N LYS A 578 -46.24 29.43 0.09
CA LYS A 578 -46.23 29.20 -1.37
C LYS A 578 -47.34 29.96 -2.08
N ASN A 579 -47.03 30.47 -3.27
CA ASN A 579 -47.96 30.98 -4.28
C ASN A 579 -47.27 30.93 -5.65
N ASP A 580 -47.89 30.28 -6.62
CA ASP A 580 -47.26 29.84 -7.88
C ASP A 580 -47.05 30.98 -8.92
N LYS A 581 -47.01 32.24 -8.46
CA LYS A 581 -46.92 33.45 -9.29
C LYS A 581 -45.75 34.40 -8.96
N ASN A 582 -44.89 34.04 -8.00
CA ASN A 582 -43.51 34.54 -7.85
C ASN A 582 -43.23 36.05 -8.07
N GLN A 583 -43.89 36.93 -7.31
CA GLN A 583 -43.28 38.19 -6.87
C GLN A 583 -43.50 38.39 -5.36
N TRP A 584 -42.39 38.37 -4.61
CA TRP A 584 -42.37 38.45 -3.16
C TRP A 584 -41.60 39.70 -2.73
N LEU A 585 -42.20 40.56 -1.90
CA LEU A 585 -41.43 41.54 -1.14
C LEU A 585 -41.20 40.98 0.27
N VAL A 586 -39.94 40.91 0.70
CA VAL A 586 -39.63 40.42 2.04
C VAL A 586 -39.77 41.59 3.02
N SER A 587 -40.67 41.49 3.99
CA SER A 587 -40.86 42.56 4.99
C SER A 587 -39.59 42.76 5.82
N VAL A 588 -39.41 43.94 6.39
CA VAL A 588 -38.10 44.45 6.81
C VAL A 588 -37.98 44.50 8.34
N THR A 589 -38.19 43.36 8.99
CA THR A 589 -37.87 43.11 10.41
C THR A 589 -37.48 41.65 10.60
N LYS A 590 -36.38 41.42 11.34
CA LYS A 590 -35.95 40.19 12.03
C LYS A 590 -36.29 38.86 11.32
N ARG A 591 -35.34 38.27 10.59
CA ARG A 591 -35.55 37.04 9.80
C ARG A 591 -34.66 35.86 10.21
N LEU A 592 -35.23 34.66 10.11
CA LEU A 592 -34.59 33.39 10.44
C LEU A 592 -33.73 32.87 9.29
N LEU A 593 -32.52 32.39 9.62
CA LEU A 593 -31.66 31.65 8.70
C LEU A 593 -32.31 30.30 8.38
N PHE A 594 -32.70 29.58 9.44
CA PHE A 594 -33.50 28.36 9.36
C PHE A 594 -34.24 28.08 10.68
N ASN A 595 -35.23 27.19 10.59
CA ASN A 595 -36.08 26.78 11.71
C ASN A 595 -35.83 25.29 12.02
N MET A 596 -35.82 24.92 13.30
CA MET A 596 -35.48 23.57 13.76
C MET A 596 -36.20 23.20 15.07
N THR A 597 -36.55 21.93 15.25
CA THR A 597 -37.08 21.43 16.53
C THR A 597 -35.98 21.07 17.52
N GLY A 598 -34.73 20.87 17.09
CA GLY A 598 -33.61 20.53 17.97
C GLY A 598 -33.68 19.14 18.62
N ARG A 599 -34.74 18.37 18.38
CA ARG A 599 -34.87 16.94 18.71
C ARG A 599 -34.51 16.07 17.51
N PRO A 600 -33.28 15.55 17.41
CA PRO A 600 -32.96 14.44 16.52
C PRO A 600 -33.76 13.18 16.84
N GLU A 601 -34.04 12.37 15.82
CA GLU A 601 -34.80 11.12 15.97
C GLU A 601 -33.98 10.04 16.72
N ASN A 602 -34.52 9.55 17.85
CA ASN A 602 -33.98 8.43 18.65
C ASN A 602 -32.58 8.63 19.25
N VAL A 603 -32.12 9.86 19.45
CA VAL A 603 -30.81 10.16 20.05
C VAL A 603 -30.91 10.37 21.56
N LYS A 604 -30.04 9.70 22.31
CA LYS A 604 -29.98 9.74 23.77
C LYS A 604 -28.70 10.41 24.28
N THR A 605 -28.78 11.05 25.44
CA THR A 605 -27.61 11.42 26.25
C THR A 605 -27.00 10.18 26.92
N ARG A 606 -25.80 10.29 27.50
CA ARG A 606 -25.22 9.21 28.33
C ARG A 606 -26.09 8.82 29.53
N ASN A 607 -27.02 9.68 29.95
CA ASN A 607 -27.95 9.43 31.04
C ASN A 607 -29.26 8.75 30.56
N ASN A 608 -29.35 8.37 29.27
CA ASN A 608 -30.56 7.83 28.61
C ASN A 608 -31.74 8.84 28.50
N GLU A 609 -31.45 10.13 28.68
CA GLU A 609 -32.39 11.24 28.45
C GLU A 609 -32.48 11.55 26.95
N ASP A 610 -33.61 12.06 26.46
CA ASP A 610 -33.73 12.48 25.06
C ASP A 610 -32.86 13.72 24.79
N PHE A 611 -31.95 13.61 23.82
CA PHE A 611 -31.06 14.72 23.47
C PHE A 611 -31.84 15.82 22.73
N ASN A 612 -31.70 17.07 23.19
CA ASN A 612 -32.31 18.23 22.57
C ASN A 612 -31.32 19.40 22.52
N ILE A 613 -31.01 19.86 21.31
CA ILE A 613 -30.04 20.92 21.02
C ILE A 613 -30.44 22.23 21.70
N TRP A 614 -31.73 22.55 21.77
CA TRP A 614 -32.22 23.74 22.48
C TRP A 614 -32.01 23.64 23.99
N SER A 615 -32.15 22.44 24.57
CA SER A 615 -31.89 22.20 25.99
C SER A 615 -30.39 22.31 26.32
N GLU A 616 -29.50 21.89 25.42
CA GLU A 616 -28.07 22.13 25.58
C GLU A 616 -27.73 23.63 25.47
N TRP A 617 -28.14 24.30 24.38
CA TRP A 617 -27.87 25.72 24.17
C TRP A 617 -28.39 26.62 25.31
N LYS A 618 -29.54 26.31 25.91
CA LYS A 618 -30.08 27.04 27.07
C LYS A 618 -29.14 27.05 28.29
N LYS A 619 -28.37 25.98 28.52
CA LYS A 619 -27.42 25.89 29.67
C LYS A 619 -26.32 26.95 29.62
N TYR A 620 -26.02 27.48 28.43
CA TYR A 620 -24.90 28.40 28.19
C TYR A 620 -25.33 29.84 27.89
N LEU A 621 -26.55 30.06 27.37
CA LEU A 621 -27.00 31.39 26.93
C LEU A 621 -27.79 32.18 27.98
N ASN A 622 -28.57 31.52 28.84
CA ASN A 622 -29.53 32.17 29.75
C ASN A 622 -29.30 31.80 31.25
N GLY A 623 -28.06 31.47 31.63
CA GLY A 623 -27.74 30.96 32.97
C GLY A 623 -27.78 32.02 34.08
N ASP A 624 -28.53 31.75 35.14
CA ASP A 624 -28.65 32.63 36.30
C ASP A 624 -27.34 32.69 37.10
N GLY A 625 -26.74 33.89 37.22
CA GLY A 625 -25.68 34.14 38.20
C GLY A 625 -24.22 33.92 37.80
N LYS A 626 -23.81 34.05 36.52
CA LYS A 626 -22.41 34.41 36.18
C LYS A 626 -22.21 34.97 34.77
N LYS A 627 -21.09 35.68 34.59
CA LYS A 627 -20.63 36.19 33.29
C LYS A 627 -20.27 35.01 32.36
N THR A 628 -20.94 34.91 31.22
CA THR A 628 -20.27 35.07 29.92
C THR A 628 -21.32 35.27 28.83
N ALA A 629 -21.31 36.44 28.19
CA ALA A 629 -21.60 36.46 26.76
C ALA A 629 -20.55 35.56 26.09
N ILE A 630 -20.97 34.65 25.21
CA ILE A 630 -20.02 33.89 24.38
C ILE A 630 -19.44 34.87 23.36
N THR A 631 -18.26 35.40 23.64
CA THR A 631 -17.55 36.38 22.80
C THR A 631 -16.54 35.74 21.84
N THR A 632 -16.54 34.42 21.71
CA THR A 632 -15.55 33.64 20.94
C THR A 632 -16.22 32.49 20.19
N ASP A 633 -16.12 32.53 18.86
CA ASP A 633 -16.67 31.62 17.83
C ASP A 633 -18.14 31.17 17.97
N LEU A 634 -19.02 31.92 17.29
CA LEU A 634 -20.41 31.53 16.94
C LEU A 634 -20.48 30.11 16.32
N SER A 635 -19.46 29.74 15.55
CA SER A 635 -19.45 28.51 14.77
C SER A 635 -19.29 27.27 15.67
N GLU A 636 -18.49 27.31 16.73
CA GLU A 636 -18.41 26.22 17.72
C GLU A 636 -19.77 25.96 18.37
N PHE A 637 -20.55 27.04 18.59
CA PHE A 637 -21.88 26.96 19.18
C PHE A 637 -22.90 26.28 18.25
N TYR A 638 -22.95 26.68 16.98
CA TYR A 638 -23.84 26.08 15.98
C TYR A 638 -23.42 24.67 15.54
N SER A 639 -22.11 24.40 15.56
CA SER A 639 -21.52 23.09 15.24
C SER A 639 -21.54 22.11 16.41
N LEU A 640 -22.03 22.53 17.58
CA LEU A 640 -22.08 21.73 18.80
C LEU A 640 -20.71 21.23 19.31
N ASP A 641 -19.63 21.93 18.96
CA ASP A 641 -18.26 21.59 19.39
C ASP A 641 -17.90 22.16 20.78
N PHE A 642 -18.68 23.12 21.28
CA PHE A 642 -18.50 23.81 22.58
C PHE A 642 -18.49 22.89 23.81
N ASN A 643 -18.86 21.61 23.68
CA ASN A 643 -18.88 20.63 24.76
C ASN A 643 -18.53 19.25 24.21
N SER A 644 -17.54 18.57 24.83
CA SER A 644 -17.02 17.27 24.37
C SER A 644 -18.03 16.11 24.36
N ASP A 645 -19.10 16.17 25.17
CA ASP A 645 -20.15 15.15 25.18
C ASP A 645 -21.21 15.43 24.11
N VAL A 646 -21.54 16.69 23.87
CA VAL A 646 -22.42 17.12 22.78
C VAL A 646 -21.74 16.90 21.41
N LYS A 647 -20.43 17.17 21.32
CA LYS A 647 -19.59 16.87 20.15
C LYS A 647 -19.60 15.37 19.81
N LYS A 648 -19.47 14.49 20.80
CA LYS A 648 -19.57 13.04 20.58
C LYS A 648 -20.95 12.61 20.07
N ILE A 649 -22.02 13.25 20.51
CA ILE A 649 -23.37 13.01 19.97
C ILE A 649 -23.46 13.47 18.50
N LYS A 650 -22.83 14.59 18.10
CA LYS A 650 -22.68 14.96 16.68
C LYS A 650 -21.88 13.90 15.91
N GLU A 651 -20.73 13.47 16.43
CA GLU A 651 -19.86 12.48 15.78
C GLU A 651 -20.60 11.14 15.54
N GLU A 652 -21.30 10.64 16.55
CA GLU A 652 -22.01 9.35 16.54
C GLU A 652 -23.33 9.37 15.73
N TYR A 653 -24.11 10.46 15.81
CA TYR A 653 -25.47 10.50 15.23
C TYR A 653 -25.62 11.37 13.99
N LEU A 654 -24.69 12.29 13.70
CA LEU A 654 -24.63 13.03 12.43
C LEU A 654 -23.49 12.53 11.54
N ILE A 655 -22.23 12.73 11.95
CA ILE A 655 -21.06 12.52 11.07
C ILE A 655 -20.94 11.06 10.64
N SER A 656 -21.07 10.11 11.57
CA SER A 656 -21.07 8.66 11.30
C SER A 656 -22.13 8.20 10.26
N LYS A 657 -23.11 9.04 9.92
CA LYS A 657 -24.22 8.72 9.00
C LYS A 657 -24.05 9.36 7.62
N ILE A 658 -22.95 10.09 7.38
CA ILE A 658 -22.63 10.81 6.14
C ILE A 658 -21.38 10.18 5.49
N PRO A 659 -21.53 9.42 4.38
CA PRO A 659 -20.39 8.81 3.68
C PRO A 659 -19.37 9.84 3.20
N GLY A 660 -18.07 9.52 3.32
CA GLY A 660 -16.96 10.40 2.91
C GLY A 660 -16.66 11.59 3.83
N VAL A 661 -17.42 11.82 4.91
CA VAL A 661 -17.21 13.00 5.78
C VAL A 661 -16.57 12.59 7.12
N THR A 662 -15.52 13.32 7.51
CA THR A 662 -14.88 13.21 8.83
C THR A 662 -15.18 14.41 9.73
N GLU A 663 -15.34 15.60 9.16
CA GLU A 663 -15.61 16.83 9.90
C GLU A 663 -16.90 17.53 9.46
N PHE A 664 -17.60 18.15 10.42
CA PHE A 664 -18.81 18.95 10.16
C PHE A 664 -18.82 20.20 11.04
N LYS A 665 -18.85 21.38 10.39
CA LYS A 665 -18.95 22.70 11.02
C LYS A 665 -20.06 23.54 10.36
N LEU A 666 -20.98 24.09 11.14
CA LEU A 666 -21.78 25.26 10.77
C LEU A 666 -21.00 26.52 11.18
N PHE A 667 -20.86 27.49 10.28
CA PHE A 667 -20.09 28.70 10.55
C PHE A 667 -20.86 29.99 10.29
N GLN A 668 -20.42 31.06 10.95
CA GLN A 668 -20.87 32.41 10.68
C GLN A 668 -19.77 33.44 10.95
N THR A 669 -19.66 34.50 10.13
CA THR A 669 -18.82 35.65 10.45
C THR A 669 -19.24 36.27 11.79
N GLN A 670 -18.28 36.45 12.70
CA GLN A 670 -18.49 37.08 14.00
C GLN A 670 -18.17 38.58 13.95
N ASN A 671 -19.11 39.46 14.34
CA ASN A 671 -18.76 40.86 14.59
C ASN A 671 -18.06 40.99 15.96
N PRO A 672 -16.93 41.73 16.09
CA PRO A 672 -16.17 41.87 17.35
C PRO A 672 -16.89 42.53 18.55
N LYS A 673 -18.19 42.87 18.43
CA LYS A 673 -19.01 43.52 19.46
C LYS A 673 -20.43 42.94 19.55
N GLU A 674 -20.61 41.67 19.17
CA GLU A 674 -21.88 40.96 19.33
C GLU A 674 -21.86 40.11 20.60
N THR A 675 -23.03 40.01 21.24
CA THR A 675 -23.28 39.15 22.41
C THR A 675 -24.41 38.20 22.10
N ILE A 676 -24.13 36.90 22.15
CA ILE A 676 -25.15 35.86 21.92
C ILE A 676 -26.05 35.73 23.16
N CYS A 677 -27.37 35.66 22.97
CA CYS A 677 -28.32 35.17 23.97
C CYS A 677 -29.48 34.39 23.33
N LEU A 678 -30.33 33.75 24.13
CA LEU A 678 -31.52 33.05 23.65
C LEU A 678 -32.79 33.85 24.01
N GLN A 679 -33.50 34.34 23.00
CA GLN A 679 -34.76 35.06 23.19
C GLN A 679 -35.87 34.08 23.55
N GLU A 680 -36.41 34.20 24.77
CA GLU A 680 -37.56 33.41 25.23
C GLU A 680 -38.91 34.09 24.96
N GLN A 681 -38.89 35.25 24.31
CA GLN A 681 -40.07 35.95 23.78
C GLN A 681 -40.22 35.69 22.28
N ASN A 682 -41.47 35.56 21.85
CA ASN A 682 -41.84 35.37 20.46
C ASN A 682 -41.54 36.62 19.60
N TYR A 683 -40.92 36.43 18.43
CA TYR A 683 -40.74 37.50 17.46
C TYR A 683 -41.88 37.55 16.44
N GLU A 684 -42.57 38.68 16.35
CA GLU A 684 -43.40 38.97 15.17
C GLU A 684 -42.50 39.24 13.96
N SER A 685 -42.70 38.47 12.90
CA SER A 685 -42.10 38.68 11.58
C SER A 685 -43.17 38.48 10.50
N SER A 686 -42.94 39.03 9.30
CA SER A 686 -43.93 39.00 8.21
C SER A 686 -43.31 39.01 6.82
N TYR A 687 -44.09 38.63 5.82
CA TYR A 687 -43.75 38.75 4.39
C TYR A 687 -44.77 39.66 3.69
N LEU A 688 -44.31 40.56 2.80
CA LEU A 688 -45.16 41.40 1.97
C LEU A 688 -45.42 40.71 0.63
N VAL A 689 -46.40 39.82 0.62
CA VAL A 689 -46.75 39.07 -0.60
C VAL A 689 -47.46 39.99 -1.58
N GLN A 690 -46.96 40.07 -2.81
CA GLN A 690 -47.69 40.73 -3.89
C GLN A 690 -48.85 39.81 -4.30
N VAL A 691 -50.08 40.25 -4.07
CA VAL A 691 -51.29 39.49 -4.39
C VAL A 691 -52.15 40.29 -5.37
N MET A 692 -52.82 39.59 -6.28
CA MET A 692 -53.80 40.22 -7.16
C MET A 692 -55.10 40.45 -6.38
N ASN A 693 -55.57 41.69 -6.29
CA ASN A 693 -56.83 42.03 -5.65
C ASN A 693 -58.02 41.66 -6.54
N LYS A 694 -59.24 41.83 -6.01
CA LYS A 694 -60.49 41.53 -6.75
C LYS A 694 -60.73 42.42 -7.99
N GLU A 695 -59.92 43.46 -8.20
CA GLU A 695 -59.96 44.36 -9.36
C GLU A 695 -58.86 44.04 -10.40
N GLY A 696 -58.11 42.95 -10.21
CA GLY A 696 -56.99 42.56 -11.09
C GLY A 696 -55.68 43.34 -10.85
N LYS A 697 -55.62 44.22 -9.84
CA LYS A 697 -54.42 45.00 -9.51
C LYS A 697 -53.53 44.26 -8.53
N TYR A 698 -52.21 44.38 -8.70
CA TYR A 698 -51.26 43.93 -7.69
C TYR A 698 -51.29 44.86 -6.47
N VAL A 699 -51.46 44.28 -5.28
CA VAL A 699 -51.41 44.94 -3.97
C VAL A 699 -50.51 44.14 -3.03
N TYR A 700 -49.88 44.80 -2.07
CA TYR A 700 -49.03 44.12 -1.08
C TYR A 700 -49.84 43.75 0.15
N LYS A 701 -49.83 42.46 0.52
CA LYS A 701 -50.45 41.96 1.74
C LYS A 701 -49.38 41.46 2.69
N SER A 702 -49.36 41.98 3.92
CA SER A 702 -48.59 41.38 5.00
C SER A 702 -49.18 40.02 5.37
N ILE A 703 -48.36 38.97 5.33
CA ILE A 703 -48.65 37.65 5.90
C ILE A 703 -47.75 37.49 7.11
N PRO A 704 -48.29 37.31 8.33
CA PRO A 704 -47.48 37.04 9.51
C PRO A 704 -46.84 35.66 9.42
N VAL A 705 -45.61 35.53 9.90
CA VAL A 705 -44.94 34.24 10.11
C VAL A 705 -45.21 33.80 11.54
N PRO A 706 -45.55 32.52 11.81
CA PRO A 706 -45.69 32.01 13.17
C PRO A 706 -44.45 32.31 14.01
N SER A 707 -44.63 33.06 15.10
CA SER A 707 -43.54 33.61 15.89
C SER A 707 -42.72 32.54 16.61
N SER A 708 -41.43 32.48 16.33
CA SER A 708 -40.49 31.57 16.97
C SER A 708 -39.63 32.27 18.02
N LYS A 709 -39.30 31.55 19.09
CA LYS A 709 -38.15 31.82 19.95
C LYS A 709 -36.86 31.45 19.23
N GLY A 710 -35.69 31.91 19.68
CA GLY A 710 -34.45 31.60 18.98
C GLY A 710 -33.20 32.27 19.54
N ILE A 711 -32.08 32.10 18.84
CA ILE A 711 -30.80 32.73 19.18
C ILE A 711 -30.76 34.17 18.63
N VAL A 712 -30.05 35.05 19.34
CA VAL A 712 -29.89 36.49 19.07
C VAL A 712 -28.40 36.85 19.15
N ALA A 713 -27.95 37.81 18.34
CA ALA A 713 -26.74 38.57 18.63
C ALA A 713 -27.18 40.01 18.91
N ASN A 714 -27.02 40.43 20.17
CA ASN A 714 -27.28 41.82 20.53
C ASN A 714 -26.11 42.69 20.08
N LYS A 715 -26.40 43.70 19.25
CA LYS A 715 -25.42 44.67 18.74
C LYS A 715 -25.03 45.68 19.83
N SER A 716 -23.79 45.62 20.34
CA SER A 716 -23.19 46.76 21.05
C SER A 716 -22.37 47.65 20.11
N GLY A 717 -23.05 48.33 19.17
CA GLY A 717 -22.43 49.34 18.30
C GLY A 717 -21.34 48.80 17.36
N ALA A 718 -21.62 47.68 16.69
CA ALA A 718 -20.76 47.11 15.66
C ALA A 718 -20.83 47.90 14.33
N GLU A 719 -19.74 47.85 13.55
CA GLU A 719 -19.73 48.34 12.17
C GLU A 719 -20.44 47.34 11.23
N ARG A 720 -20.85 47.79 10.04
CA ARG A 720 -21.67 46.98 9.13
C ARG A 720 -20.79 46.07 8.25
N LEU A 721 -20.34 44.95 8.81
CA LEU A 721 -19.66 43.93 8.02
C LEU A 721 -20.65 43.12 7.15
N PRO A 722 -20.18 42.49 6.06
CA PRO A 722 -20.88 41.40 5.39
C PRO A 722 -21.23 40.26 6.36
N LEU A 723 -22.29 39.51 6.06
CA LEU A 723 -22.56 38.23 6.73
C LEU A 723 -22.12 37.10 5.81
N GLU A 724 -21.21 36.27 6.26
CA GLU A 724 -21.05 34.91 5.74
C GLU A 724 -21.71 33.93 6.70
N PHE A 725 -22.44 32.96 6.17
CA PHE A 725 -23.05 31.85 6.91
C PHE A 725 -23.00 30.58 6.06
N GLY A 726 -22.74 29.42 6.66
CA GLY A 726 -22.58 28.21 5.85
C GLY A 726 -22.39 26.88 6.58
N MET A 727 -22.15 25.86 5.76
CA MET A 727 -21.83 24.48 6.14
C MET A 727 -20.45 24.14 5.58
N GLN A 728 -19.59 23.53 6.39
CA GLN A 728 -18.23 23.15 6.01
C GLN A 728 -17.97 21.67 6.36
N THR A 729 -17.47 20.89 5.39
CA THR A 729 -17.14 19.46 5.52
C THR A 729 -16.03 19.06 4.54
N ASP A 730 -15.43 17.87 4.72
CA ASP A 730 -14.44 17.32 3.78
C ASP A 730 -14.95 17.12 2.33
N LEU A 731 -16.28 17.02 2.16
CA LEU A 731 -16.96 16.71 0.90
C LEU A 731 -17.59 17.95 0.23
N PHE A 732 -18.09 18.89 1.03
CA PHE A 732 -18.85 20.04 0.56
C PHE A 732 -18.81 21.21 1.54
N ASN A 733 -18.50 22.38 0.98
CA ASN A 733 -18.45 23.66 1.64
C ASN A 733 -19.42 24.60 0.94
N TRP A 734 -20.53 24.91 1.61
CA TRP A 734 -21.51 25.89 1.13
C TRP A 734 -21.43 27.16 1.97
N LYS A 735 -21.34 28.31 1.30
CA LYS A 735 -21.30 29.64 1.92
C LYS A 735 -22.31 30.56 1.25
N LEU A 736 -23.20 31.16 2.05
CA LEU A 736 -23.91 32.37 1.68
C LEU A 736 -23.12 33.58 2.17
N THR A 737 -22.62 34.40 1.25
CA THR A 737 -21.99 35.70 1.51
C THR A 737 -22.96 36.80 1.14
N SER A 738 -23.18 37.73 2.07
CA SER A 738 -24.15 38.80 1.91
C SER A 738 -23.59 40.18 2.29
N GLY A 739 -23.83 41.16 1.42
CA GLY A 739 -23.42 42.54 1.60
C GLY A 739 -24.02 43.23 2.84
N SER A 740 -23.34 44.30 3.28
CA SER A 740 -23.60 45.01 4.54
C SER A 740 -24.99 45.67 4.70
N PHE A 741 -25.84 45.60 3.66
CA PHE A 741 -27.22 46.08 3.68
C PHE A 741 -28.24 44.97 3.93
N PHE A 742 -28.08 43.79 3.32
CA PHE A 742 -28.87 42.60 3.69
C PHE A 742 -28.38 42.08 5.06
N SER A 743 -27.09 42.16 5.37
CA SER A 743 -26.58 41.88 6.71
C SER A 743 -27.27 42.76 7.76
N TYR A 744 -27.55 44.04 7.50
CA TYR A 744 -28.34 44.90 8.41
C TYR A 744 -29.74 44.32 8.74
N HIS A 745 -30.35 43.54 7.84
CA HIS A 745 -31.65 42.88 8.05
C HIS A 745 -31.59 41.49 8.71
N LEU A 746 -30.41 40.89 8.85
CA LEU A 746 -30.18 39.64 9.59
C LEU A 746 -29.43 39.84 10.92
N THR A 747 -28.42 40.71 10.96
CA THR A 747 -27.52 40.93 12.12
C THR A 747 -28.19 41.51 13.37
N ASP A 748 -29.46 41.92 13.32
CA ASP A 748 -30.20 42.29 14.54
C ASP A 748 -30.53 41.08 15.42
N VAL A 749 -30.59 39.86 14.86
CA VAL A 749 -30.94 38.63 15.58
C VAL A 749 -30.37 37.40 14.84
N THR A 750 -29.48 36.63 15.45
CA THR A 750 -28.86 35.41 14.85
C THR A 750 -29.81 34.21 14.85
N MET A 751 -30.89 34.37 14.10
CA MET A 751 -32.09 33.54 14.19
C MET A 751 -31.91 32.16 13.56
N ILE A 752 -31.41 31.24 14.35
CA ILE A 752 -31.92 29.86 14.34
C ILE A 752 -33.24 29.87 15.11
N GLY A 753 -34.30 29.32 14.53
CA GLY A 753 -35.66 29.36 15.07
C GLY A 753 -36.10 28.08 15.77
N ASN A 754 -36.61 28.20 17.00
CA ASN A 754 -37.25 27.10 17.73
C ASN A 754 -38.75 27.04 17.39
N ILE A 755 -39.22 25.87 16.93
CA ILE A 755 -40.63 25.60 16.57
C ILE A 755 -41.37 24.80 17.65
N GLU A 756 -40.68 24.29 18.68
CA GLU A 756 -41.27 23.31 19.62
C GLU A 756 -42.38 23.88 20.51
N GLU A 757 -42.46 25.20 20.64
CA GLU A 757 -43.53 25.91 21.36
C GLU A 757 -44.68 26.39 20.45
N GLN A 758 -44.78 25.91 19.21
CA GLN A 758 -45.92 26.16 18.30
C GLN A 758 -46.93 25.00 18.21
N ALA A 759 -46.81 24.00 19.09
CA ALA A 759 -47.94 23.14 19.41
C ALA A 759 -48.95 23.93 20.26
N ASP A 760 -50.25 23.70 20.02
CA ASP A 760 -51.40 24.23 20.77
C ASP A 760 -51.69 25.75 20.65
N THR A 761 -51.47 26.33 19.47
CA THR A 761 -52.27 27.50 19.01
C THR A 761 -52.92 27.24 17.65
N ASN A 762 -54.13 26.68 17.67
CA ASN A 762 -55.10 26.70 16.55
C ASN A 762 -56.05 27.90 16.69
#